data_AF-A0A957V849-F1
#
_entry.id   AF-A0A957V849-F1
#
_cell.length_a   1.000
_cell.length_b   1.000
_cell.length_c   1.000
_cell.angle_alpha   90.00
_cell.angle_beta   90.00
_cell.angle_gamma   90.00
#
_symmetry.space_group_name_H-M   'P 1'
#
loop_
_entity.id
_entity.type
_entity.pdbx_description
1 polymer ?
#
loop_
_entity_poly.entity_id
_entity_poly.type
_entity_poly.pdbx_seq_one_letter_code
_entity_poly.pdbx_strand_id
1 'polypeptide(L)'
;GLSGLDLSAAGGHVDIDYPLGDDAQVWDEFNPALYELTVELEMVIRGEGRGARGEEEIVRDRRVVTFGLREIGTSGTQITLNNRPIFLRGTLECCIFPLTGYPPTDVESWKRIIRVCKAHGLNQIRFHSWCPPEAAFVAADELGFYYQVECPSWANQGAAIGEGRPLDEWLYREGWRLLAAYGNHPSFIMMAYGNEPAGRHVEFLAEWVTYWRKRDPRRVYTSGAGWPMIPENDYHNTPDPRIQRWGAGLASRINGQPPETTTDYREFVEQAGRPVVSHEIGQWCVYPNFAEIDKYTGVLKPKNFEIFRDFLEANHMGDQAHDFFMASGKLQALCYKEEVESALRTPGFGGFQLLDLHDFPGQGTALVGVLDPFWDEKGYITAEQFRRFCGPTVPLARLEKRIWHTGETLRAEIQVAHFGPAPLADATLDWALVGEDGRAARSGKRAGGTIAPASQEILGAIECDLADLPPAQKYSLVVSVEAGGERHENDWDVWVFAPSLAMSAAPDVLVSGNMEAALAHATGGGRALLLLDPARVQTTSQIGFSSVFWNTAWTRGQAPHTLGILCDPAHPIFAGFPTEGHSNWQWWELIHGAAAMQIDHLPPALRPLVQPIDTWFEARRLGLLFEAKVGDGALMVASMDLASDLDQRLVARQLRAGVLGYMQSDGFQPAHVVTADAVRKLMGK
;
A
#
# COMPACT_ATOMS: atom_id res chain seq x y z
N GLY A 1 -8.22 25.25 46.44
CA GLY A 1 -7.49 26.54 46.53
C GLY A 1 -6.16 26.27 47.18
N LEU A 2 -5.08 26.74 46.57
CA LEU A 2 -3.71 26.57 47.07
C LEU A 2 -3.37 27.71 48.04
N SER A 3 -3.64 27.54 49.33
CA SER A 3 -3.10 28.44 50.35
C SER A 3 -1.94 27.76 51.07
N GLY A 4 -0.73 28.33 51.01
CA GLY A 4 0.41 27.88 51.83
C GLY A 4 1.61 27.29 51.09
N LEU A 5 1.84 27.64 49.81
CA LEU A 5 3.04 27.23 49.09
C LEU A 5 4.25 28.10 49.46
N ASP A 6 5.25 27.49 50.09
CA ASP A 6 6.54 28.13 50.36
C ASP A 6 7.42 28.03 49.11
N LEU A 7 7.33 29.04 48.24
CA LEU A 7 8.11 29.14 47.02
C LEU A 7 9.42 29.89 47.32
N SER A 8 10.51 29.14 47.47
CA SER A 8 11.85 29.71 47.60
C SER A 8 12.43 30.12 46.24
N ALA A 9 13.57 30.82 46.23
CA ALA A 9 14.32 31.12 45.00
C ALA A 9 14.77 29.86 44.21
N ALA A 10 14.74 28.68 44.82
CA ALA A 10 15.00 27.39 44.15
C ALA A 10 13.76 26.80 43.46
N GLY A 11 12.61 27.48 43.53
CA GLY A 11 11.32 26.99 43.05
C GLY A 11 10.58 26.12 44.07
N GLY A 12 9.42 25.59 43.67
CA GLY A 12 8.65 24.60 44.42
C GLY A 12 7.82 23.73 43.48
N HIS A 13 7.35 22.58 43.98
CA HIS A 13 6.55 21.61 43.25
C HIS A 13 5.21 21.41 43.95
N VAL A 14 4.13 21.30 43.17
CA VAL A 14 2.76 21.20 43.67
C VAL A 14 2.02 20.17 42.84
N ASP A 15 1.45 19.18 43.52
CA ASP A 15 0.51 18.25 42.92
C ASP A 15 -0.91 18.61 43.34
N ILE A 16 -1.83 18.62 42.38
CA ILE A 16 -3.25 18.92 42.60
C ILE A 16 -4.06 17.87 41.87
N ASP A 17 -4.93 17.18 42.60
CA ASP A 17 -5.94 16.32 42.00
C ASP A 17 -7.18 17.16 41.68
N TYR A 18 -7.49 17.28 40.39
CA TYR A 18 -8.67 17.99 39.90
C TYR A 18 -9.67 16.99 39.29
N PRO A 19 -10.81 16.69 39.96
CA PRO A 19 -11.80 15.76 39.42
C PRO A 19 -12.59 16.41 38.29
N LEU A 20 -12.51 15.85 37.08
CA LEU A 20 -13.26 16.31 35.90
C LEU A 20 -14.73 15.83 35.89
N GLY A 21 -15.07 14.85 36.73
CA GLY A 21 -16.41 14.25 36.82
C GLY A 21 -16.64 13.10 35.85
N ASP A 22 -17.74 12.38 36.04
CA ASP A 22 -18.07 11.16 35.27
C ASP A 22 -18.48 11.46 33.81
N ASP A 23 -18.89 12.70 33.52
CA ASP A 23 -19.27 13.16 32.18
C ASP A 23 -18.07 13.61 31.33
N ALA A 24 -16.84 13.41 31.84
CA ALA A 24 -15.62 13.76 31.11
C ALA A 24 -15.48 12.91 29.84
N GLN A 25 -15.30 13.58 28.70
CA GLN A 25 -15.14 12.96 27.40
C GLN A 25 -13.71 12.50 27.19
N VAL A 26 -13.55 11.28 26.70
CA VAL A 26 -12.26 10.74 26.29
C VAL A 26 -11.94 11.10 24.84
N TRP A 27 -10.65 11.29 24.56
CA TRP A 27 -10.07 11.60 23.26
C TRP A 27 -9.77 10.32 22.49
N ASP A 28 -10.22 10.25 21.23
CA ASP A 28 -9.80 9.26 20.23
C ASP A 28 -9.99 9.79 18.78
N GLU A 29 -9.78 8.93 17.77
CA GLU A 29 -9.92 9.32 16.35
C GLU A 29 -11.32 9.75 15.90
N PHE A 30 -12.36 9.37 16.67
CA PHE A 30 -13.76 9.64 16.39
C PHE A 30 -14.31 10.78 17.27
N ASN A 31 -13.81 10.91 18.49
CA ASN A 31 -14.15 11.94 19.45
C ASN A 31 -12.89 12.68 19.94
N PRO A 32 -12.36 13.68 19.20
CA PRO A 32 -11.16 14.41 19.57
C PRO A 32 -11.43 15.47 20.67
N ALA A 33 -11.96 15.04 21.80
CA ALA A 33 -12.29 15.93 22.91
C ALA A 33 -11.03 16.51 23.57
N LEU A 34 -10.91 17.85 23.57
CA LEU A 34 -9.81 18.58 24.17
C LEU A 34 -10.31 19.51 25.29
N TYR A 35 -9.47 19.66 26.31
CA TYR A 35 -9.70 20.48 27.49
C TYR A 35 -8.64 21.56 27.58
N GLU A 36 -9.04 22.72 28.08
CA GLU A 36 -8.12 23.78 28.49
C GLU A 36 -8.05 23.86 30.01
N LEU A 37 -6.85 23.69 30.58
CA LEU A 37 -6.59 23.96 31.98
C LEU A 37 -5.81 25.28 32.10
N THR A 38 -6.42 26.24 32.79
CA THR A 38 -5.75 27.47 33.21
C THR A 38 -5.25 27.30 34.64
N VAL A 39 -3.94 27.46 34.84
CA VAL A 39 -3.30 27.52 36.15
C VAL A 39 -2.85 28.96 36.39
N GLU A 40 -3.32 29.55 37.48
CA GLU A 40 -2.94 30.89 37.91
C GLU A 40 -2.23 30.80 39.26
N LEU A 41 -1.02 31.37 39.31
CA LEU A 41 -0.26 31.53 40.54
C LEU A 41 -0.37 32.98 40.98
N GLU A 42 -0.93 33.21 42.16
CA GLU A 42 -0.94 34.52 42.81
C GLU A 42 -0.01 34.49 44.02
N MET A 43 0.96 35.39 44.06
CA MET A 43 1.93 35.53 45.15
C MET A 43 1.79 36.92 45.78
N VAL A 44 1.58 36.94 47.09
CA VAL A 44 1.60 38.17 47.89
C VAL A 44 3.01 38.36 48.46
N ILE A 45 3.75 39.35 47.96
CA ILE A 45 5.06 39.72 48.45
C ILE A 45 4.89 40.76 49.56
N ARG A 46 5.42 40.46 50.75
CA ARG A 46 5.44 41.37 51.91
C ARG A 46 6.88 41.75 52.21
N GLY A 47 7.26 43.02 52.02
CA GLY A 47 8.63 43.49 52.23
C GLY A 47 8.77 44.50 53.39
N GLU A 48 9.83 44.36 54.19
CA GLU A 48 10.40 45.45 54.99
C GLU A 48 11.45 46.24 54.16
N GLY A 49 11.03 47.34 53.50
CA GLY A 49 11.87 48.38 52.84
C GLY A 49 12.22 48.12 51.35
N ARG A 50 12.24 49.10 50.42
CA ARG A 50 12.34 50.57 50.47
C ARG A 50 11.11 51.26 49.86
N GLY A 51 10.37 51.98 50.70
CA GLY A 51 9.34 52.93 50.26
C GLY A 51 8.05 52.89 51.07
N ALA A 52 8.14 53.01 52.40
CA ALA A 52 7.05 53.33 53.32
C ALA A 52 5.78 52.42 53.35
N ARG A 53 5.62 51.72 54.49
CA ARG A 53 4.37 51.18 55.07
C ARG A 53 3.67 50.03 54.36
N GLY A 54 4.17 48.80 54.57
CA GLY A 54 3.32 47.60 54.66
C GLY A 54 2.37 47.33 53.49
N GLU A 55 2.69 47.81 52.29
CA GLU A 55 1.89 47.56 51.10
C GLU A 55 2.16 46.13 50.62
N GLU A 56 1.08 45.37 50.46
CA GLU A 56 1.11 44.03 49.87
C GLU A 56 1.25 44.16 48.36
N GLU A 57 2.33 43.64 47.78
CA GLU A 57 2.47 43.54 46.33
C GLU A 57 1.93 42.18 45.88
N ILE A 58 0.99 42.16 44.94
CA ILE A 58 0.44 40.92 44.38
C ILE A 58 1.04 40.71 43.00
N VAL A 59 1.84 39.66 42.85
CA VAL A 59 2.37 39.19 41.56
C VAL A 59 1.53 38.01 41.07
N ARG A 60 1.18 38.02 39.78
CA ARG A 60 0.42 36.94 39.15
C ARG A 60 1.21 36.35 37.99
N ASP A 61 1.17 35.03 37.88
CA ASP A 61 1.60 34.30 36.69
C ASP A 61 0.47 33.38 36.22
N ARG A 62 0.39 33.14 34.91
CA ARG A 62 -0.69 32.37 34.29
C ARG A 62 -0.13 31.45 33.22
N ARG A 63 -0.51 30.17 33.28
CA ARG A 63 -0.25 29.19 32.23
C ARG A 63 -1.55 28.54 31.79
N VAL A 64 -1.71 28.43 30.48
CA VAL A 64 -2.78 27.65 29.84
C VAL A 64 -2.16 26.43 29.20
N VAL A 65 -2.76 25.26 29.42
CA VAL A 65 -2.38 24.01 28.75
C VAL A 65 -3.61 23.36 28.12
N THR A 66 -3.43 22.81 26.92
CA THR A 66 -4.44 22.03 26.22
C THR A 66 -4.08 20.55 26.30
N PHE A 67 -5.05 19.69 26.58
CA PHE A 67 -4.85 18.25 26.73
C PHE A 67 -6.11 17.47 26.38
N GLY A 68 -5.96 16.18 26.06
CA GLY A 68 -7.07 15.24 25.87
C GLY A 68 -6.97 14.08 26.85
N LEU A 69 -8.13 13.56 27.27
CA LEU A 69 -8.20 12.43 28.21
C LEU A 69 -8.15 11.12 27.43
N ARG A 70 -7.09 10.34 27.57
CA ARG A 70 -7.05 9.00 26.97
C ARG A 70 -6.19 8.05 27.77
N GLU A 71 -6.45 6.77 27.61
CA GLU A 71 -5.61 5.69 28.13
C GLU A 71 -5.24 4.75 26.98
N ILE A 72 -3.94 4.55 26.72
CA ILE A 72 -3.49 3.53 25.77
C ILE A 72 -2.89 2.34 26.52
N GLY A 73 -3.15 1.15 26.01
CA GLY A 73 -2.58 -0.08 26.54
C GLY A 73 -2.62 -1.21 25.52
N THR A 74 -2.61 -2.43 26.03
CA THR A 74 -2.65 -3.65 25.22
C THR A 74 -3.55 -4.68 25.87
N SER A 75 -4.29 -5.44 25.07
CA SER A 75 -5.05 -6.61 25.50
C SER A 75 -4.77 -7.77 24.55
N GLY A 76 -4.10 -8.81 25.05
CA GLY A 76 -3.63 -9.92 24.22
C GLY A 76 -2.74 -9.42 23.08
N THR A 77 -3.16 -9.69 21.85
CA THR A 77 -2.45 -9.29 20.62
C THR A 77 -2.95 -7.96 20.03
N GLN A 78 -3.72 -7.16 20.77
CA GLN A 78 -4.24 -5.88 20.27
C GLN A 78 -3.84 -4.69 21.14
N ILE A 79 -3.66 -3.53 20.49
CA ILE A 79 -3.52 -2.24 21.15
C ILE A 79 -4.92 -1.76 21.55
N THR A 80 -5.06 -1.20 22.74
CA THR A 80 -6.32 -0.64 23.24
C THR A 80 -6.20 0.87 23.44
N LEU A 81 -7.25 1.61 23.12
CA LEU A 81 -7.42 3.01 23.46
C LEU A 81 -8.76 3.16 24.20
N ASN A 82 -8.72 3.71 25.41
CA ASN A 82 -9.88 3.84 26.31
C ASN A 82 -10.60 2.49 26.53
N ASN A 83 -9.82 1.44 26.79
CA ASN A 83 -10.27 0.05 26.95
C ASN A 83 -10.93 -0.60 25.71
N ARG A 84 -10.89 0.04 24.55
CA ARG A 84 -11.38 -0.51 23.28
C ARG A 84 -10.21 -0.91 22.37
N PRO A 85 -10.16 -2.14 21.81
CA PRO A 85 -9.14 -2.48 20.83
C PRO A 85 -9.25 -1.58 19.59
N ILE A 86 -8.10 -1.11 19.10
CA ILE A 86 -7.99 -0.31 17.88
C ILE A 86 -7.20 -1.07 16.82
N PHE A 87 -7.41 -0.69 15.56
CA PHE A 87 -6.61 -1.15 14.44
C PHE A 87 -5.88 0.05 13.84
N LEU A 88 -4.55 0.00 13.85
CA LEU A 88 -3.73 1.06 13.27
C LEU A 88 -3.72 0.93 11.75
N ARG A 89 -4.16 2.00 11.08
CA ARG A 89 -4.10 2.17 9.63
C ARG A 89 -3.14 3.32 9.37
N GLY A 90 -1.86 2.98 9.38
CA GLY A 90 -0.77 3.93 9.38
C GLY A 90 -0.16 4.16 8.01
N THR A 91 0.35 5.38 7.81
CA THR A 91 1.35 5.69 6.78
C THR A 91 2.64 6.14 7.42
N LEU A 92 3.67 6.31 6.60
CA LEU A 92 4.95 6.87 6.96
C LEU A 92 5.03 8.36 6.62
N GLU A 93 5.93 9.09 7.26
CA GLU A 93 6.38 10.40 6.82
C GLU A 93 7.90 10.53 7.07
N CYS A 94 8.65 10.88 6.01
CA CYS A 94 10.13 10.95 5.98
C CYS A 94 10.68 12.37 5.82
N CYS A 95 9.97 13.38 6.30
CA CYS A 95 10.22 14.81 6.13
C CYS A 95 10.25 15.24 4.65
N ILE A 96 9.19 14.89 3.92
CA ILE A 96 9.10 15.02 2.46
C ILE A 96 8.45 16.36 2.10
N PHE A 97 9.26 17.42 2.02
CA PHE A 97 8.80 18.76 1.70
C PHE A 97 9.62 19.39 0.56
N PRO A 98 9.37 19.01 -0.71
CA PRO A 98 10.22 19.42 -1.83
C PRO A 98 10.31 20.93 -2.06
N LEU A 99 9.27 21.68 -1.68
CA LEU A 99 9.23 23.13 -1.87
C LEU A 99 10.14 23.88 -0.90
N THR A 100 10.16 23.48 0.37
CA THR A 100 10.81 24.20 1.47
C THR A 100 12.10 23.54 1.94
N GLY A 101 12.20 22.21 1.82
CA GLY A 101 13.30 21.40 2.37
C GLY A 101 13.22 21.19 3.88
N TYR A 102 12.12 21.62 4.51
CA TYR A 102 11.86 21.48 5.93
C TYR A 102 10.34 21.39 6.17
N PRO A 103 9.89 20.78 7.28
CA PRO A 103 8.47 20.58 7.54
C PRO A 103 7.78 21.89 7.90
N PRO A 104 6.49 22.08 7.54
CA PRO A 104 5.76 23.27 7.91
C PRO A 104 5.65 23.38 9.43
N THR A 105 5.76 24.60 9.95
CA THR A 105 5.66 24.88 11.39
C THR A 105 4.31 25.52 11.76
N ASP A 106 3.34 25.51 10.84
CA ASP A 106 1.98 25.98 11.05
C ASP A 106 0.98 24.81 11.09
N VAL A 107 -0.07 24.97 11.89
CA VAL A 107 -1.05 23.90 12.18
C VAL A 107 -1.88 23.54 10.94
N GLU A 108 -2.24 24.51 10.09
CA GLU A 108 -3.15 24.27 8.97
C GLU A 108 -2.52 23.41 7.88
N SER A 109 -1.22 23.56 7.62
CA SER A 109 -0.47 22.68 6.73
C SER A 109 -0.55 21.21 7.18
N TRP A 110 -0.42 20.95 8.48
CA TRP A 110 -0.55 19.60 9.02
C TRP A 110 -1.99 19.09 9.03
N LYS A 111 -2.97 19.95 9.30
CA LYS A 111 -4.39 19.58 9.15
C LYS A 111 -4.73 19.19 7.72
N ARG A 112 -4.14 19.84 6.71
CA ARG A 112 -4.30 19.42 5.31
C ARG A 112 -3.83 17.98 5.11
N ILE A 113 -2.60 17.67 5.53
CA ILE A 113 -2.01 16.32 5.42
C ILE A 113 -2.88 15.29 6.14
N ILE A 114 -3.28 15.56 7.39
CA ILE A 114 -4.11 14.64 8.17
C ILE A 114 -5.49 14.43 7.52
N ARG A 115 -6.11 15.47 6.96
CA ARG A 115 -7.38 15.32 6.23
C ARG A 115 -7.22 14.43 5.01
N VAL A 116 -6.10 14.53 4.29
CA VAL A 116 -5.79 13.62 3.17
C VAL A 116 -5.65 12.18 3.68
N CYS A 117 -4.92 11.94 4.77
CA CYS A 117 -4.82 10.61 5.39
C CYS A 117 -6.19 10.05 5.80
N LYS A 118 -7.02 10.85 6.49
CA LYS A 118 -8.37 10.44 6.92
C LYS A 118 -9.30 10.18 5.73
N ALA A 119 -9.16 10.95 4.65
CA ALA A 119 -9.91 10.72 3.41
C ALA A 119 -9.57 9.35 2.78
N HIS A 120 -8.34 8.87 2.94
CA HIS A 120 -7.90 7.53 2.53
C HIS A 120 -8.16 6.45 3.60
N GLY A 121 -8.84 6.77 4.69
CA GLY A 121 -9.20 5.82 5.76
C GLY A 121 -8.13 5.60 6.83
N LEU A 122 -6.97 6.23 6.71
CA LEU A 122 -5.89 6.13 7.69
C LEU A 122 -6.22 6.86 8.99
N ASN A 123 -5.59 6.43 10.08
CA ASN A 123 -5.69 7.05 11.41
C ASN A 123 -4.35 7.28 12.10
N GLN A 124 -3.23 6.90 11.45
CA GLN A 124 -1.90 7.04 12.04
C GLN A 124 -0.87 7.57 11.03
N ILE A 125 0.08 8.38 11.50
CA ILE A 125 1.36 8.64 10.84
C ILE A 125 2.48 8.17 11.77
N ARG A 126 3.42 7.41 11.21
CA ARG A 126 4.72 7.15 11.79
C ARG A 126 5.74 8.13 11.22
N PHE A 127 6.45 8.84 12.08
CA PHE A 127 7.55 9.71 11.68
C PHE A 127 8.86 8.92 11.64
N HIS A 128 9.36 8.68 10.42
CA HIS A 128 10.54 7.83 10.16
C HIS A 128 11.82 8.48 10.67
N SER A 129 12.37 7.99 11.79
CA SER A 129 13.60 8.51 12.37
C SER A 129 13.60 10.03 12.57
N TRP A 130 12.46 10.62 12.98
CA TRP A 130 12.37 12.02 13.34
C TRP A 130 11.14 12.33 14.21
N CYS A 131 11.10 13.55 14.76
CA CYS A 131 9.95 14.09 15.48
C CYS A 131 9.41 15.35 14.79
N PRO A 132 8.08 15.43 14.55
CA PRO A 132 7.48 16.58 13.89
C PRO A 132 7.44 17.82 14.80
N PRO A 133 7.25 19.02 14.22
CA PRO A 133 7.03 20.23 15.02
C PRO A 133 5.72 20.17 15.82
N GLU A 134 5.61 20.97 16.88
CA GLU A 134 4.40 21.09 17.73
C GLU A 134 3.11 21.28 16.91
N ALA A 135 3.20 22.01 15.80
CA ALA A 135 2.08 22.24 14.88
C ALA A 135 1.44 20.96 14.35
N ALA A 136 2.21 19.89 14.14
CA ALA A 136 1.68 18.59 13.73
C ALA A 136 0.87 17.95 14.85
N PHE A 137 1.39 17.97 16.09
CA PHE A 137 0.70 17.43 17.25
C PHE A 137 -0.61 18.16 17.52
N VAL A 138 -0.61 19.50 17.47
CA VAL A 138 -1.84 20.30 17.60
C VAL A 138 -2.85 19.92 16.52
N ALA A 139 -2.42 19.78 15.26
CA ALA A 139 -3.31 19.36 14.18
C ALA A 139 -3.89 17.96 14.41
N ALA A 140 -3.10 17.02 14.90
CA ALA A 140 -3.53 15.65 15.20
C ALA A 140 -4.45 15.56 16.40
N ASP A 141 -4.19 16.34 17.44
CA ASP A 141 -5.05 16.46 18.62
C ASP A 141 -6.44 16.97 18.22
N GLU A 142 -6.50 18.04 17.42
CA GLU A 142 -7.76 18.64 16.99
C GLU A 142 -8.54 17.76 16.02
N LEU A 143 -7.86 16.95 15.20
CA LEU A 143 -8.49 16.11 14.18
C LEU A 143 -8.73 14.67 14.63
N GLY A 144 -8.24 14.24 15.78
CA GLY A 144 -8.32 12.84 16.23
C GLY A 144 -7.49 11.95 15.31
N PHE A 145 -6.17 12.03 15.45
CA PHE A 145 -5.22 11.29 14.63
C PHE A 145 -4.00 10.86 15.44
N TYR A 146 -3.47 9.67 15.19
CA TYR A 146 -2.48 9.04 16.05
C TYR A 146 -1.05 9.18 15.50
N TYR A 147 -0.08 9.35 16.40
CA TYR A 147 1.32 9.42 16.03
C TYR A 147 2.18 8.35 16.71
N GLN A 148 3.02 7.72 15.89
CA GLN A 148 4.26 7.07 16.32
C GLN A 148 5.43 8.02 16.06
N VAL A 149 6.12 8.41 17.12
CA VAL A 149 7.29 9.31 17.04
C VAL A 149 8.56 8.52 17.36
N GLU A 150 9.64 8.85 16.67
CA GLU A 150 10.94 8.21 16.84
C GLU A 150 11.98 9.22 17.30
N CYS A 151 12.99 8.79 18.07
CA CYS A 151 14.18 9.61 18.17
C CYS A 151 14.87 9.66 16.79
N PRO A 152 15.61 10.73 16.45
CA PRO A 152 16.11 10.93 15.09
C PRO A 152 17.30 10.03 14.72
N SER A 153 17.06 8.71 14.60
CA SER A 153 18.11 7.71 14.43
C SER A 153 17.69 6.55 13.52
N TRP A 154 18.42 6.41 12.42
CA TRP A 154 18.44 5.20 11.58
C TRP A 154 19.82 4.55 11.68
N ALA A 155 20.02 3.76 12.72
CA ALA A 155 21.34 3.29 13.13
C ALA A 155 21.76 1.97 12.47
N ASN A 156 21.70 1.90 11.13
CA ASN A 156 22.23 0.78 10.34
C ASN A 156 23.08 1.17 9.12
N GLN A 157 23.14 2.46 8.78
CA GLN A 157 23.96 2.99 7.67
C GLN A 157 25.32 3.51 8.17
N GLY A 158 26.05 2.69 8.94
CA GLY A 158 27.37 3.02 9.51
C GLY A 158 27.35 3.59 10.94
N ALA A 159 26.17 3.96 11.45
CA ALA A 159 25.92 4.12 12.89
C ALA A 159 25.43 2.79 13.49
N ALA A 160 25.62 2.60 14.81
CA ALA A 160 25.09 1.46 15.55
C ALA A 160 24.86 1.87 17.02
N ILE A 161 23.99 1.15 17.72
CA ILE A 161 23.61 1.41 19.11
C ILE A 161 24.07 0.29 20.05
N GLY A 162 24.13 0.59 21.35
CA GLY A 162 24.52 -0.36 22.39
C GLY A 162 26.02 -0.60 22.49
N GLU A 163 26.83 0.29 21.91
CA GLU A 163 28.29 0.18 21.85
C GLU A 163 29.00 1.15 22.81
N GLY A 164 28.24 1.92 23.60
CA GLY A 164 28.78 2.96 24.49
C GLY A 164 29.26 4.20 23.73
N ARG A 165 28.80 4.38 22.49
CA ARG A 165 29.12 5.54 21.65
C ARG A 165 28.23 6.74 22.01
N PRO A 166 28.61 7.98 21.66
CA PRO A 166 27.83 9.18 22.00
C PRO A 166 26.35 9.13 21.58
N LEU A 167 26.02 8.36 20.54
CA LEU A 167 24.64 8.14 20.10
C LEU A 167 23.76 7.54 21.20
N ASP A 168 24.29 6.58 21.97
CA ASP A 168 23.54 5.87 23.01
C ASP A 168 23.05 6.86 24.09
N GLU A 169 23.94 7.70 24.61
CA GLU A 169 23.58 8.74 25.60
C GLU A 169 22.66 9.80 24.97
N TRP A 170 22.94 10.19 23.73
CA TRP A 170 22.13 11.18 23.02
C TRP A 170 20.68 10.72 22.85
N LEU A 171 20.42 9.44 22.56
CA LEU A 171 19.07 8.90 22.43
C LEU A 171 18.23 9.10 23.71
N TYR A 172 18.83 8.93 24.89
CA TYR A 172 18.15 9.18 26.16
C TYR A 172 17.87 10.66 26.39
N ARG A 173 18.85 11.51 26.10
CA ARG A 173 18.71 12.97 26.23
C ARG A 173 17.67 13.53 25.27
N GLU A 174 17.66 13.04 24.04
CA GLU A 174 16.71 13.45 23.02
C GLU A 174 15.31 12.93 23.33
N GLY A 175 15.17 11.66 23.71
CA GLY A 175 13.89 11.13 24.19
C GLY A 175 13.30 11.99 25.32
N TRP A 176 14.12 12.44 26.27
CA TRP A 176 13.65 13.33 27.34
C TRP A 176 13.14 14.66 26.80
N ARG A 177 13.85 15.28 25.85
CA ARG A 177 13.44 16.55 25.25
C ARG A 177 12.13 16.41 24.48
N LEU A 178 11.97 15.33 23.71
CA LEU A 178 10.74 15.03 22.98
C LEU A 178 9.55 14.90 23.93
N LEU A 179 9.70 14.14 25.01
CA LEU A 179 8.64 13.95 26.00
C LEU A 179 8.34 15.22 26.80
N ALA A 180 9.37 16.01 27.13
CA ALA A 180 9.19 17.28 27.82
C ALA A 180 8.47 18.31 26.95
N ALA A 181 8.78 18.35 25.65
CA ALA A 181 8.17 19.30 24.71
C ALA A 181 6.76 18.88 24.29
N TYR A 182 6.57 17.61 23.92
CA TYR A 182 5.36 17.17 23.20
C TYR A 182 4.56 16.08 23.93
N GLY A 183 5.04 15.59 25.08
CA GLY A 183 4.46 14.44 25.76
C GLY A 183 3.04 14.65 26.31
N ASN A 184 2.52 15.89 26.31
CA ASN A 184 1.17 16.23 26.74
C ASN A 184 0.13 16.17 25.61
N HIS A 185 0.55 16.03 24.35
CA HIS A 185 -0.37 15.88 23.22
C HIS A 185 -1.01 14.48 23.25
N PRO A 186 -2.36 14.37 23.30
CA PRO A 186 -3.04 13.08 23.31
C PRO A 186 -2.76 12.24 22.05
N SER A 187 -2.45 12.86 20.91
CA SER A 187 -2.05 12.18 19.66
C SER A 187 -0.73 11.41 19.75
N PHE A 188 0.17 11.76 20.68
CA PHE A 188 1.45 11.08 20.86
C PHE A 188 1.26 9.77 21.65
N ILE A 189 0.81 8.73 20.94
CA ILE A 189 0.39 7.47 21.55
C ILE A 189 1.47 6.38 21.52
N MET A 190 2.46 6.46 20.63
CA MET A 190 3.47 5.43 20.40
C MET A 190 4.86 6.02 20.27
N MET A 191 5.88 5.39 20.89
CA MET A 191 7.27 5.82 20.76
C MET A 191 8.21 4.64 20.48
N ALA A 192 9.16 4.83 19.57
CA ALA A 192 10.26 3.91 19.32
C ALA A 192 11.61 4.65 19.42
N TYR A 193 12.72 3.93 19.57
CA TYR A 193 14.03 4.58 19.59
C TYR A 193 14.38 5.25 18.24
N GLY A 194 13.84 4.73 17.14
CA GLY A 194 14.37 4.93 15.79
C GLY A 194 14.01 3.78 14.85
N ASN A 195 14.61 3.79 13.66
CA ASN A 195 14.40 2.79 12.61
C ASN A 195 15.54 1.76 12.58
N GLU A 196 15.19 0.48 12.43
CA GLU A 196 16.06 -0.60 11.93
C GLU A 196 17.49 -0.60 12.50
N PRO A 197 17.67 -0.89 13.81
CA PRO A 197 18.95 -0.74 14.49
C PRO A 197 20.01 -1.77 14.07
N ALA A 198 21.28 -1.40 14.22
CA ALA A 198 22.44 -2.30 14.22
C ALA A 198 23.25 -2.18 15.53
N GLY A 199 24.25 -3.04 15.71
CA GLY A 199 25.08 -3.10 16.93
C GLY A 199 24.51 -4.06 17.97
N ARG A 200 24.81 -3.82 19.26
CA ARG A 200 24.25 -4.59 20.40
C ARG A 200 22.87 -4.06 20.79
N HIS A 201 22.01 -4.03 19.79
CA HIS A 201 20.74 -3.33 19.84
C HIS A 201 19.70 -4.06 20.70
N VAL A 202 19.74 -5.38 20.82
CA VAL A 202 18.76 -6.14 21.63
C VAL A 202 18.87 -5.75 23.10
N GLU A 203 20.06 -5.84 23.70
CA GLU A 203 20.28 -5.53 25.11
C GLU A 203 20.02 -4.04 25.40
N PHE A 204 20.54 -3.17 24.54
CA PHE A 204 20.37 -1.72 24.69
C PHE A 204 18.90 -1.30 24.61
N LEU A 205 18.14 -1.84 23.65
CA LEU A 205 16.74 -1.47 23.46
C LEU A 205 15.82 -2.09 24.51
N ALA A 206 16.15 -3.25 25.07
CA ALA A 206 15.45 -3.80 26.23
C ALA A 206 15.51 -2.84 27.44
N GLU A 207 16.71 -2.29 27.72
CA GLU A 207 16.90 -1.28 28.75
C GLU A 207 16.17 0.03 28.41
N TRP A 208 16.25 0.47 27.15
CA TRP A 208 15.59 1.69 26.67
C TRP A 208 14.07 1.63 26.84
N VAL A 209 13.42 0.54 26.39
CA VAL A 209 11.97 0.36 26.53
C VAL A 209 11.57 0.32 28.00
N THR A 210 12.31 -0.43 28.82
CA THR A 210 12.08 -0.53 30.26
C THR A 210 12.19 0.84 30.95
N TYR A 211 13.20 1.62 30.58
CA TYR A 211 13.44 2.96 31.12
C TYR A 211 12.26 3.90 30.82
N TRP A 212 11.85 4.01 29.56
CA TRP A 212 10.81 4.97 29.18
C TRP A 212 9.42 4.58 29.67
N ARG A 213 9.07 3.29 29.62
CA ARG A 213 7.80 2.81 30.18
C ARG A 213 7.67 3.15 31.66
N LYS A 214 8.76 3.05 32.43
CA LYS A 214 8.78 3.44 33.85
C LYS A 214 8.73 4.96 34.04
N ARG A 215 9.40 5.72 33.16
CA ARG A 215 9.56 7.17 33.30
C ARG A 215 8.32 7.96 32.89
N ASP A 216 7.59 7.47 31.88
CA ASP A 216 6.37 8.07 31.36
C ASP A 216 5.46 6.98 30.76
N PRO A 217 4.52 6.43 31.55
CA PRO A 217 3.66 5.31 31.15
C PRO A 217 2.45 5.75 30.30
N ARG A 218 2.35 7.01 29.87
CA ARG A 218 1.19 7.53 29.14
C ARG A 218 1.09 7.02 27.69
N ARG A 219 2.08 6.27 27.20
CA ARG A 219 2.17 5.77 25.82
C ARG A 219 2.74 4.36 25.77
N VAL A 220 2.51 3.66 24.66
CA VAL A 220 3.13 2.34 24.42
C VAL A 220 4.49 2.50 23.75
N TYR A 221 5.42 1.64 24.14
CA TYR A 221 6.81 1.66 23.66
C TYR A 221 7.15 0.40 22.89
N THR A 222 8.00 0.56 21.88
CA THR A 222 8.65 -0.54 21.19
C THR A 222 10.15 -0.26 21.07
N SER A 223 10.94 -1.31 20.96
CA SER A 223 12.38 -1.26 20.78
C SER A 223 12.75 -0.36 19.60
N GLY A 224 12.36 -0.74 18.39
CA GLY A 224 12.58 -0.02 17.14
C GLY A 224 11.56 -0.39 16.10
N ALA A 225 11.41 0.47 15.10
CA ALA A 225 10.63 0.15 13.91
C ALA A 225 11.43 -0.81 13.02
N GLY A 226 10.77 -1.86 12.54
CA GLY A 226 11.39 -2.95 11.78
C GLY A 226 11.93 -4.07 12.67
N TRP A 227 12.73 -3.80 13.69
CA TRP A 227 13.23 -4.84 14.61
C TRP A 227 13.90 -4.21 15.85
N PRO A 228 14.21 -4.97 16.91
CA PRO A 228 13.91 -6.39 17.14
C PRO A 228 12.58 -6.63 17.86
N MET A 229 11.98 -7.80 17.61
CA MET A 229 10.90 -8.31 18.45
C MET A 229 11.47 -8.82 19.77
N ILE A 230 11.30 -8.06 20.86
CA ILE A 230 11.81 -8.41 22.20
C ILE A 230 10.70 -8.42 23.25
N PRO A 231 10.85 -9.19 24.35
CA PRO A 231 9.82 -9.32 25.39
C PRO A 231 9.42 -8.01 26.07
N GLU A 232 10.30 -7.01 26.09
CA GLU A 232 10.08 -5.71 26.74
C GLU A 232 9.11 -4.82 25.96
N ASN A 233 8.96 -5.05 24.66
CA ASN A 233 8.07 -4.27 23.80
C ASN A 233 6.62 -4.37 24.28
N ASP A 234 5.91 -3.24 24.33
CA ASP A 234 4.45 -3.26 24.52
C ASP A 234 3.78 -3.79 23.24
N TYR A 235 4.34 -3.48 22.06
CA TYR A 235 3.93 -4.00 20.76
C TYR A 235 5.15 -4.24 19.85
N HIS A 236 5.05 -5.20 18.93
CA HIS A 236 6.07 -5.44 17.91
C HIS A 236 5.81 -4.58 16.68
N ASN A 237 6.82 -3.81 16.28
CA ASN A 237 6.86 -3.10 15.00
C ASN A 237 7.90 -3.82 14.12
N THR A 238 7.44 -4.65 13.18
CA THR A 238 8.27 -5.64 12.47
C THR A 238 7.85 -5.75 11.01
N PRO A 239 8.77 -6.04 10.06
CA PRO A 239 8.44 -6.16 8.65
C PRO A 239 7.45 -7.29 8.34
N ASP A 240 7.33 -8.27 9.23
CA ASP A 240 6.43 -9.41 9.05
C ASP A 240 5.21 -9.26 9.96
N PRO A 241 4.00 -9.65 9.50
CA PRO A 241 3.70 -10.26 8.20
C PRO A 241 3.48 -9.24 7.07
N ARG A 242 3.74 -9.65 5.82
CA ARG A 242 3.46 -8.87 4.60
C ARG A 242 3.38 -9.79 3.38
N ILE A 243 2.73 -9.32 2.31
CA ILE A 243 2.55 -10.08 1.05
C ILE A 243 3.88 -10.37 0.35
N GLN A 244 4.76 -9.37 0.33
CA GLN A 244 6.06 -9.46 -0.31
C GLN A 244 7.14 -8.88 0.60
N ARG A 245 8.11 -9.73 0.94
CA ARG A 245 9.28 -9.35 1.74
C ARG A 245 10.42 -8.92 0.83
N TRP A 246 11.33 -8.11 1.37
CA TRP A 246 12.63 -7.90 0.74
C TRP A 246 13.30 -9.27 0.51
N GLY A 247 13.72 -9.51 -0.72
CA GLY A 247 14.40 -10.74 -1.15
C GLY A 247 13.45 -11.86 -1.56
N ALA A 248 12.14 -11.73 -1.36
CA ALA A 248 11.18 -12.76 -1.78
C ALA A 248 11.06 -12.85 -3.31
N GLY A 249 11.18 -11.72 -4.00
CA GLY A 249 11.09 -11.64 -5.45
C GLY A 249 9.84 -12.33 -6.01
N LEU A 250 10.01 -13.14 -7.05
CA LEU A 250 8.93 -13.89 -7.69
C LEU A 250 8.35 -15.04 -6.83
N ALA A 251 9.00 -15.37 -5.70
CA ALA A 251 8.47 -16.33 -4.73
C ALA A 251 7.53 -15.68 -3.69
N SER A 252 7.31 -14.36 -3.75
CA SER A 252 6.29 -13.70 -2.92
C SER A 252 4.90 -14.24 -3.21
N ARG A 253 3.96 -14.16 -2.26
CA ARG A 253 2.62 -14.75 -2.41
C ARG A 253 1.93 -14.24 -3.69
N ILE A 254 1.96 -12.93 -3.90
CA ILE A 254 1.28 -12.29 -5.04
C ILE A 254 1.84 -12.70 -6.41
N ASN A 255 3.10 -13.13 -6.48
CA ASN A 255 3.74 -13.59 -7.73
C ASN A 255 3.70 -15.12 -7.87
N GLY A 256 3.85 -15.84 -6.76
CA GLY A 256 4.05 -17.28 -6.74
C GLY A 256 2.78 -18.11 -6.54
N GLN A 257 1.68 -17.51 -6.09
CA GLN A 257 0.40 -18.21 -5.84
C GLN A 257 -0.74 -17.59 -6.65
N PRO A 258 -1.70 -18.43 -7.14
CA PRO A 258 -2.89 -17.94 -7.82
C PRO A 258 -3.69 -16.94 -6.97
N PRO A 259 -4.40 -15.99 -7.60
CA PRO A 259 -5.08 -14.92 -6.88
C PRO A 259 -6.33 -15.40 -6.13
N GLU A 260 -6.40 -15.02 -4.85
CA GLU A 260 -7.43 -15.35 -3.87
C GLU A 260 -7.59 -14.20 -2.85
N THR A 261 -8.59 -14.25 -1.98
CA THR A 261 -8.80 -13.26 -0.90
C THR A 261 -9.09 -13.91 0.45
N THR A 262 -8.59 -15.11 0.68
CA THR A 262 -8.72 -15.88 1.92
C THR A 262 -7.51 -15.76 2.84
N THR A 263 -6.32 -15.40 2.33
CA THR A 263 -5.10 -15.31 3.13
C THR A 263 -5.22 -14.31 4.28
N ASP A 264 -4.86 -14.75 5.49
CA ASP A 264 -4.68 -13.93 6.69
C ASP A 264 -3.38 -14.30 7.42
N TYR A 265 -3.06 -13.60 8.52
CA TYR A 265 -1.81 -13.77 9.26
C TYR A 265 -2.00 -14.27 10.69
N ARG A 266 -3.10 -14.97 11.00
CA ARG A 266 -3.43 -15.29 12.41
C ARG A 266 -2.33 -16.11 13.08
N GLU A 267 -1.74 -17.07 12.36
CA GLU A 267 -0.71 -17.95 12.93
C GLU A 267 0.50 -17.15 13.39
N PHE A 268 0.91 -16.14 12.62
CA PHE A 268 1.99 -15.25 13.01
C PHE A 268 1.62 -14.40 14.22
N VAL A 269 0.42 -13.83 14.22
CA VAL A 269 -0.07 -12.95 15.31
C VAL A 269 -0.20 -13.73 16.63
N GLU A 270 -0.73 -14.94 16.59
CA GLU A 270 -0.85 -15.83 17.76
C GLU A 270 0.53 -16.20 18.33
N GLN A 271 1.50 -16.48 17.46
CA GLN A 271 2.88 -16.81 17.88
C GLN A 271 3.64 -15.61 18.45
N ALA A 272 3.38 -14.40 17.96
CA ALA A 272 4.02 -13.19 18.45
C ALA A 272 3.65 -12.87 19.91
N GLY A 273 2.45 -13.29 20.37
CA GLY A 273 2.03 -13.17 21.77
C GLY A 273 1.84 -11.73 22.30
N ARG A 274 1.95 -10.74 21.41
CA ARG A 274 1.82 -9.30 21.66
C ARG A 274 1.23 -8.62 20.42
N PRO A 275 0.75 -7.37 20.52
CA PRO A 275 0.30 -6.65 19.35
C PRO A 275 1.38 -6.52 18.30
N VAL A 276 1.03 -6.80 17.05
CA VAL A 276 1.92 -6.65 15.89
C VAL A 276 1.39 -5.53 15.02
N VAL A 277 2.28 -4.60 14.70
CA VAL A 277 2.08 -3.56 13.69
C VAL A 277 3.09 -3.84 12.59
N SER A 278 2.60 -4.22 11.40
CA SER A 278 3.53 -4.48 10.29
C SER A 278 4.18 -3.19 9.81
N HIS A 279 5.50 -3.21 9.84
CA HIS A 279 6.40 -2.15 9.42
C HIS A 279 6.50 -2.12 7.89
N GLU A 280 6.30 -0.93 7.32
CA GLU A 280 6.66 -0.60 5.94
C GLU A 280 6.12 -1.59 4.89
N ILE A 281 4.82 -1.88 4.97
CA ILE A 281 4.12 -2.73 3.99
C ILE A 281 3.74 -1.93 2.74
N GLY A 282 3.36 -2.62 1.67
CA GLY A 282 2.82 -1.98 0.47
C GLY A 282 3.88 -1.29 -0.41
N GLN A 283 5.03 -1.91 -0.63
CA GLN A 283 6.16 -1.27 -1.31
C GLN A 283 6.07 -1.39 -2.85
N TRP A 284 4.96 -0.93 -3.43
CA TRP A 284 4.61 -1.15 -4.83
C TRP A 284 4.92 0.08 -5.68
N CYS A 285 5.89 -0.01 -6.59
CA CYS A 285 6.23 1.13 -7.44
C CYS A 285 5.25 1.39 -8.60
N VAL A 286 5.06 2.66 -8.93
CA VAL A 286 4.41 3.12 -10.17
C VAL A 286 5.45 3.72 -11.14
N TYR A 287 5.17 3.71 -12.45
CA TYR A 287 6.00 4.39 -13.45
C TYR A 287 6.04 5.92 -13.18
N PRO A 288 7.15 6.63 -13.40
CA PRO A 288 7.23 8.06 -13.12
C PRO A 288 6.20 8.92 -13.85
N ASN A 289 5.52 9.81 -13.12
CA ASN A 289 4.68 10.85 -13.71
C ASN A 289 5.52 12.07 -14.11
N PHE A 290 5.91 12.18 -15.38
CA PHE A 290 6.75 13.31 -15.82
C PHE A 290 6.06 14.68 -15.75
N ALA A 291 4.73 14.74 -15.68
CA ALA A 291 4.02 15.99 -15.44
C ALA A 291 4.24 16.54 -14.01
N GLU A 292 4.68 15.69 -13.07
CA GLU A 292 5.03 16.09 -11.71
C GLU A 292 6.26 17.03 -11.68
N ILE A 293 7.13 16.99 -12.70
CA ILE A 293 8.35 17.80 -12.77
C ILE A 293 8.05 19.29 -12.53
N ASP A 294 6.95 19.79 -13.10
CA ASP A 294 6.57 21.20 -13.02
C ASP A 294 6.14 21.63 -11.61
N LYS A 295 5.84 20.70 -10.70
CA LYS A 295 5.46 20.99 -9.30
C LYS A 295 6.67 21.40 -8.44
N TYR A 296 7.88 21.00 -8.83
CA TYR A 296 9.11 21.25 -8.08
C TYR A 296 9.65 22.67 -8.30
N THR A 297 8.90 23.65 -7.79
CA THR A 297 9.20 25.08 -7.94
C THR A 297 10.09 25.65 -6.83
N GLY A 298 10.38 24.84 -5.79
CA GLY A 298 11.12 25.25 -4.60
C GLY A 298 12.57 24.77 -4.56
N VAL A 299 13.01 24.28 -3.39
CA VAL A 299 14.43 23.97 -3.13
C VAL A 299 14.91 22.67 -3.79
N LEU A 300 14.06 21.63 -3.87
CA LEU A 300 14.42 20.36 -4.50
C LEU A 300 14.13 20.39 -6.00
N LYS A 301 14.94 19.66 -6.78
CA LYS A 301 14.79 19.53 -8.24
C LYS A 301 14.73 18.05 -8.64
N PRO A 302 13.74 17.60 -9.43
CA PRO A 302 13.50 16.20 -9.75
C PRO A 302 14.36 15.76 -10.95
N LYS A 303 15.69 15.89 -10.83
CA LYS A 303 16.63 15.56 -11.92
C LYS A 303 16.61 14.09 -12.33
N ASN A 304 16.27 13.22 -11.40
CA ASN A 304 15.95 11.82 -11.67
C ASN A 304 14.83 11.67 -12.71
N PHE A 305 13.72 12.42 -12.59
CA PHE A 305 12.59 12.32 -13.53
C PHE A 305 12.97 12.82 -14.93
N GLU A 306 13.78 13.88 -15.02
CA GLU A 306 14.33 14.34 -16.31
C GLU A 306 15.14 13.23 -16.99
N ILE A 307 16.02 12.55 -16.25
CA ILE A 307 16.83 11.44 -16.77
C ILE A 307 15.95 10.26 -17.20
N PHE A 308 14.96 9.88 -16.40
CA PHE A 308 14.06 8.77 -16.73
C PHE A 308 13.23 9.06 -17.97
N ARG A 309 12.79 10.31 -18.16
CA ARG A 309 12.12 10.75 -19.39
C ARG A 309 13.05 10.61 -20.59
N ASP A 310 14.28 11.11 -20.48
CA ASP A 310 15.28 11.02 -21.54
C ASP A 310 15.61 9.56 -21.91
N PHE A 311 15.66 8.64 -20.93
CA PHE A 311 15.82 7.21 -21.17
C PHE A 311 14.63 6.62 -21.93
N LEU A 312 13.40 7.00 -21.58
CA LEU A 312 12.21 6.51 -22.25
C LEU A 312 12.11 7.04 -23.69
N GLU A 313 12.46 8.31 -23.91
CA GLU A 313 12.54 8.93 -25.24
C GLU A 313 13.62 8.27 -26.11
N ALA A 314 14.80 8.00 -25.54
CA ALA A 314 15.89 7.31 -26.23
C ALA A 314 15.52 5.88 -26.64
N ASN A 315 14.66 5.22 -25.84
CA ASN A 315 14.08 3.91 -26.17
C ASN A 315 12.77 4.01 -26.98
N HIS A 316 12.47 5.16 -27.57
CA HIS A 316 11.35 5.39 -28.49
C HIS A 316 9.97 5.13 -27.89
N MET A 317 9.76 5.35 -26.59
CA MET A 317 8.48 5.13 -25.90
C MET A 317 7.99 6.36 -25.12
N GLY A 318 8.56 7.55 -25.39
CA GLY A 318 8.17 8.79 -24.70
C GLY A 318 6.68 9.14 -24.85
N ASP A 319 6.07 8.75 -25.98
CA ASP A 319 4.64 8.86 -26.27
C ASP A 319 3.76 7.99 -25.36
N GLN A 320 4.30 6.93 -24.76
CA GLN A 320 3.59 6.00 -23.89
C GLN A 320 3.74 6.32 -22.39
N ALA A 321 4.46 7.39 -22.03
CA ALA A 321 4.80 7.69 -20.63
C ALA A 321 3.57 7.80 -19.72
N HIS A 322 2.53 8.51 -20.17
CA HIS A 322 1.30 8.67 -19.39
C HIS A 322 0.54 7.34 -19.28
N ASP A 323 0.49 6.55 -20.35
CA ASP A 323 -0.17 5.25 -20.35
C ASP A 323 0.54 4.26 -19.41
N PHE A 324 1.87 4.27 -19.39
CA PHE A 324 2.65 3.48 -18.43
C PHE A 324 2.37 3.89 -16.99
N PHE A 325 2.32 5.19 -16.71
CA PHE A 325 1.95 5.71 -15.39
C PHE A 325 0.55 5.25 -14.97
N MET A 326 -0.45 5.40 -15.82
CA MET A 326 -1.83 5.00 -15.51
C MET A 326 -1.97 3.49 -15.35
N ALA A 327 -1.37 2.70 -16.25
CA ALA A 327 -1.46 1.24 -16.21
C ALA A 327 -0.76 0.64 -14.99
N SER A 328 0.46 1.10 -14.69
CA SER A 328 1.18 0.66 -13.49
C SER A 328 0.53 1.16 -12.20
N GLY A 329 -0.10 2.34 -12.20
CA GLY A 329 -0.81 2.87 -11.04
C GLY A 329 -2.07 2.08 -10.70
N LYS A 330 -2.80 1.59 -11.72
CA LYS A 330 -3.92 0.67 -11.51
C LYS A 330 -3.47 -0.65 -10.88
N LEU A 331 -2.34 -1.21 -11.31
CA LEU A 331 -1.75 -2.39 -10.66
C LEU A 331 -1.31 -2.09 -9.22
N GLN A 332 -0.66 -0.95 -8.98
CA GLN A 332 -0.27 -0.52 -7.64
C GLN A 332 -1.46 -0.50 -6.67
N ALA A 333 -2.59 0.05 -7.12
CA ALA A 333 -3.83 0.08 -6.33
C ALA A 333 -4.36 -1.33 -5.99
N LEU A 334 -4.29 -2.28 -6.93
CA LEU A 334 -4.66 -3.69 -6.68
C LEU A 334 -3.74 -4.32 -5.62
N CYS A 335 -2.44 -4.07 -5.69
CA CYS A 335 -1.47 -4.60 -4.73
C CYS A 335 -1.67 -4.00 -3.32
N TYR A 336 -1.96 -2.70 -3.21
CA TYR A 336 -2.31 -2.06 -1.94
C TYR A 336 -3.60 -2.61 -1.35
N LYS A 337 -4.65 -2.76 -2.18
CA LYS A 337 -5.92 -3.33 -1.74
C LYS A 337 -5.72 -4.71 -1.12
N GLU A 338 -4.98 -5.57 -1.81
CA GLU A 338 -4.67 -6.91 -1.31
C GLU A 338 -3.88 -6.87 0.02
N GLU A 339 -2.91 -5.97 0.17
CA GLU A 339 -2.10 -5.81 1.39
C GLU A 339 -2.94 -5.37 2.59
N VAL A 340 -3.75 -4.32 2.40
CA VAL A 340 -4.60 -3.77 3.46
C VAL A 340 -5.72 -4.74 3.84
N GLU A 341 -6.34 -5.41 2.86
CA GLU A 341 -7.40 -6.38 3.13
C GLU A 341 -6.86 -7.61 3.89
N SER A 342 -5.68 -8.13 3.55
CA SER A 342 -5.04 -9.21 4.33
C SER A 342 -4.78 -8.81 5.78
N ALA A 343 -4.36 -7.58 6.02
CA ALA A 343 -4.20 -7.06 7.38
C ALA A 343 -5.55 -6.97 8.12
N LEU A 344 -6.56 -6.33 7.52
CA LEU A 344 -7.88 -6.16 8.15
C LEU A 344 -8.62 -7.48 8.38
N ARG A 345 -8.39 -8.47 7.51
CA ARG A 345 -8.93 -9.83 7.62
C ARG A 345 -8.40 -10.60 8.82
N THR A 346 -7.21 -10.25 9.30
CA THR A 346 -6.45 -11.03 10.29
C THR A 346 -6.95 -10.80 11.72
N PRO A 347 -7.55 -11.82 12.37
CA PRO A 347 -8.00 -11.72 13.75
C PRO A 347 -6.87 -11.34 14.71
N GLY A 348 -7.14 -10.39 15.61
CA GLY A 348 -6.21 -10.01 16.66
C GLY A 348 -4.98 -9.23 16.18
N PHE A 349 -4.93 -8.81 14.92
CA PHE A 349 -3.80 -8.03 14.40
C PHE A 349 -3.87 -6.56 14.86
N GLY A 350 -2.72 -5.95 15.17
CA GLY A 350 -2.64 -4.60 15.74
C GLY A 350 -2.70 -3.49 14.69
N GLY A 351 -2.33 -3.79 13.45
CA GLY A 351 -2.43 -2.86 12.33
C GLY A 351 -1.21 -2.87 11.42
N PHE A 352 -1.06 -1.82 10.63
CA PHE A 352 0.03 -1.69 9.67
C PHE A 352 0.51 -0.25 9.53
N GLN A 353 1.69 -0.11 8.93
CA GLN A 353 2.30 1.13 8.49
C GLN A 353 2.72 0.98 7.03
N LEU A 354 2.10 1.73 6.12
CA LEU A 354 2.49 1.77 4.71
C LEU A 354 3.86 2.44 4.55
N LEU A 355 4.65 1.98 3.57
CA LEU A 355 5.82 2.66 3.03
C LEU A 355 5.53 3.02 1.58
N ASP A 356 4.54 3.85 1.27
CA ASP A 356 3.94 4.96 2.03
C ASP A 356 2.63 5.33 1.28
N LEU A 357 1.71 6.11 1.85
CA LEU A 357 0.58 6.67 1.10
C LEU A 357 1.05 7.66 0.02
N HIS A 358 2.15 8.37 0.26
CA HIS A 358 2.74 9.33 -0.68
C HIS A 358 4.18 8.97 -1.07
N ASP A 359 4.61 9.41 -2.26
CA ASP A 359 5.93 9.06 -2.78
C ASP A 359 7.08 9.62 -1.95
N PHE A 360 8.15 8.82 -1.87
CA PHE A 360 9.41 9.23 -1.28
C PHE A 360 10.47 9.51 -2.37
N PRO A 361 10.88 10.78 -2.58
CA PRO A 361 11.86 11.12 -3.61
C PRO A 361 13.31 10.74 -3.22
N GLY A 362 13.57 10.40 -1.95
CA GLY A 362 14.88 9.97 -1.47
C GLY A 362 15.27 8.56 -1.94
N GLN A 363 16.45 8.10 -1.49
CA GLN A 363 16.95 6.73 -1.72
C GLN A 363 16.87 6.25 -3.20
N GLY A 364 17.16 7.13 -4.15
CA GLY A 364 17.15 6.75 -5.57
C GLY A 364 15.76 6.67 -6.21
N THR A 365 14.75 7.32 -5.61
CA THR A 365 13.34 7.39 -6.02
C THR A 365 12.54 6.14 -5.64
N ALA A 366 11.64 6.28 -4.67
CA ALA A 366 10.67 5.27 -4.29
C ALA A 366 9.25 5.78 -4.61
N LEU A 367 8.76 5.40 -5.80
CA LEU A 367 7.44 5.79 -6.31
C LEU A 367 6.34 4.86 -5.78
N VAL A 368 6.31 4.69 -4.47
CA VAL A 368 5.49 3.71 -3.76
C VAL A 368 4.13 4.23 -3.36
N GLY A 369 3.92 5.55 -3.29
CA GLY A 369 2.67 6.16 -2.87
C GLY A 369 1.60 6.13 -3.95
N VAL A 370 0.34 6.17 -3.54
CA VAL A 370 -0.79 6.50 -4.42
C VAL A 370 -0.96 8.02 -4.57
N LEU A 371 -0.27 8.80 -3.73
CA LEU A 371 -0.13 10.25 -3.80
C LEU A 371 1.29 10.62 -4.20
N ASP A 372 1.44 11.80 -4.81
CA ASP A 372 2.76 12.37 -5.10
C ASP A 372 3.40 13.01 -3.84
N PRO A 373 4.68 13.44 -3.87
CA PRO A 373 5.37 14.00 -2.70
C PRO A 373 4.76 15.29 -2.14
N PHE A 374 3.74 15.85 -2.78
CA PHE A 374 3.01 17.04 -2.33
C PHE A 374 1.65 16.70 -1.72
N TRP A 375 1.35 15.41 -1.54
CA TRP A 375 0.08 14.86 -1.05
C TRP A 375 -1.10 15.03 -2.01
N ASP A 376 -0.83 15.18 -3.31
CA ASP A 376 -1.88 15.28 -4.33
C ASP A 376 -2.14 13.93 -5.01
N GLU A 377 -3.38 13.70 -5.44
CA GLU A 377 -3.77 12.47 -6.11
C GLU A 377 -3.10 12.33 -7.48
N LYS A 378 -2.63 11.11 -7.76
CA LYS A 378 -2.00 10.75 -9.03
C LYS A 378 -2.99 10.44 -10.16
N GLY A 379 -4.27 10.28 -9.85
CA GLY A 379 -5.37 10.20 -10.83
C GLY A 379 -5.84 8.78 -11.21
N TYR A 380 -5.16 7.71 -10.80
CA TYR A 380 -5.59 6.34 -11.07
C TYR A 380 -6.43 5.69 -9.95
N ILE A 381 -6.41 6.25 -8.74
CA ILE A 381 -7.28 5.88 -7.62
C ILE A 381 -7.59 7.13 -6.79
N THR A 382 -8.86 7.31 -6.43
CA THR A 382 -9.32 8.40 -5.56
C THR A 382 -9.27 7.99 -4.09
N ALA A 383 -9.26 8.97 -3.19
CA ALA A 383 -9.35 8.74 -1.75
C ALA A 383 -10.59 7.91 -1.36
N GLU A 384 -11.74 8.18 -1.97
CA GLU A 384 -12.99 7.43 -1.73
C GLU A 384 -12.84 5.95 -2.10
N GLN A 385 -12.26 5.67 -3.27
CA GLN A 385 -11.99 4.30 -3.72
C GLN A 385 -11.00 3.58 -2.81
N PHE A 386 -9.94 4.26 -2.37
CA PHE A 386 -8.96 3.69 -1.43
C PHE A 386 -9.60 3.38 -0.07
N ARG A 387 -10.42 4.30 0.43
CA ARG A 387 -11.11 4.18 1.72
C ARG A 387 -12.08 2.98 1.78
N ARG A 388 -12.59 2.51 0.64
CA ARG A 388 -13.46 1.31 0.57
C ARG A 388 -12.77 0.06 1.10
N PHE A 389 -11.45 -0.04 0.99
CA PHE A 389 -10.67 -1.16 1.54
C PHE A 389 -9.79 -0.77 2.75
N CYS A 390 -9.70 0.52 3.11
CA CYS A 390 -8.85 1.01 4.20
C CYS A 390 -9.63 1.80 5.28
N GLY A 391 -10.95 1.68 5.32
CA GLY A 391 -11.80 2.39 6.27
C GLY A 391 -11.83 1.79 7.68
N PRO A 392 -12.52 2.45 8.64
CA PRO A 392 -12.78 1.89 9.96
C PRO A 392 -13.81 0.74 9.95
N THR A 393 -14.63 0.64 8.91
CA THR A 393 -15.53 -0.48 8.63
C THR A 393 -15.32 -0.92 7.20
N VAL A 394 -14.90 -2.17 6.99
CA VAL A 394 -14.59 -2.72 5.66
C VAL A 394 -15.21 -4.11 5.51
N PRO A 395 -16.15 -4.31 4.56
CA PRO A 395 -16.53 -5.63 4.10
C PRO A 395 -15.37 -6.30 3.35
N LEU A 396 -15.15 -7.58 3.62
CA LEU A 396 -14.06 -8.40 3.11
C LEU A 396 -14.63 -9.72 2.58
N ALA A 397 -14.70 -9.87 1.25
CA ALA A 397 -15.04 -11.15 0.65
C ALA A 397 -13.84 -12.11 0.71
N ARG A 398 -14.07 -13.34 1.14
CA ARG A 398 -13.10 -14.43 1.14
C ARG A 398 -13.41 -15.36 -0.04
N LEU A 399 -12.71 -15.13 -1.15
CA LEU A 399 -12.82 -15.85 -2.42
C LEU A 399 -11.63 -16.79 -2.55
N GLU A 400 -11.88 -18.09 -2.72
CA GLU A 400 -10.82 -19.08 -2.97
C GLU A 400 -10.11 -18.86 -4.32
N LYS A 401 -10.79 -18.20 -5.26
CA LYS A 401 -10.27 -17.86 -6.57
C LYS A 401 -11.03 -16.69 -7.20
N ARG A 402 -10.40 -16.05 -8.18
CA ARG A 402 -11.01 -14.95 -8.97
C ARG A 402 -11.44 -15.36 -10.39
N ILE A 403 -11.01 -16.54 -10.84
CA ILE A 403 -11.29 -17.05 -12.20
C ILE A 403 -12.26 -18.23 -12.09
N TRP A 404 -13.39 -18.11 -12.78
CA TRP A 404 -14.52 -19.03 -12.73
C TRP A 404 -14.94 -19.44 -14.15
N HIS A 405 -15.72 -20.52 -14.24
CA HIS A 405 -16.50 -20.83 -15.43
C HIS A 405 -18.00 -20.86 -15.16
N THR A 406 -18.82 -20.71 -16.22
CA THR A 406 -20.30 -20.68 -16.15
C THR A 406 -20.95 -21.96 -15.62
N GLY A 407 -20.16 -23.01 -15.35
CA GLY A 407 -20.62 -24.26 -14.75
C GLY A 407 -20.37 -24.33 -13.24
N GLU A 408 -19.90 -23.25 -12.64
CA GLU A 408 -19.56 -23.17 -11.22
C GLU A 408 -20.53 -22.28 -10.44
N THR A 409 -20.52 -22.44 -9.12
CA THR A 409 -21.16 -21.51 -8.20
C THR A 409 -20.08 -20.68 -7.52
N LEU A 410 -20.14 -19.36 -7.71
CA LEU A 410 -19.28 -18.44 -6.96
C LEU A 410 -19.70 -18.48 -5.50
N ARG A 411 -18.73 -18.76 -4.63
CA ARG A 411 -18.91 -18.73 -3.17
C ARG A 411 -17.92 -17.76 -2.53
N ALA A 412 -18.43 -16.94 -1.61
CA ALA A 412 -17.59 -16.04 -0.82
C ALA A 412 -18.14 -15.92 0.60
N GLU A 413 -17.32 -16.19 1.62
CA GLU A 413 -17.64 -15.74 2.98
C GLU A 413 -17.42 -14.24 3.08
N ILE A 414 -18.36 -13.53 3.72
CA ILE A 414 -18.24 -12.09 3.94
C ILE A 414 -17.88 -11.84 5.38
N GLN A 415 -16.63 -11.42 5.58
CA GLN A 415 -16.12 -10.92 6.83
C GLN A 415 -16.31 -9.41 6.88
N VAL A 416 -16.48 -8.84 8.08
CA VAL A 416 -16.53 -7.39 8.28
C VAL A 416 -15.51 -7.01 9.34
N ALA A 417 -14.49 -6.26 8.95
CA ALA A 417 -13.58 -5.61 9.89
C ALA A 417 -14.23 -4.31 10.35
N HIS A 418 -14.66 -4.23 11.61
CA HIS A 418 -15.33 -3.07 12.18
C HIS A 418 -14.59 -2.56 13.43
N PHE A 419 -13.88 -1.45 13.27
CA PHE A 419 -13.16 -0.72 14.30
C PHE A 419 -13.75 0.69 14.56
N GLY A 420 -15.02 0.88 14.17
CA GLY A 420 -15.79 2.08 14.49
C GLY A 420 -16.10 2.22 15.99
N PRO A 421 -16.64 3.38 16.40
CA PRO A 421 -16.82 3.71 17.82
C PRO A 421 -18.02 3.00 18.48
N ALA A 422 -19.00 2.52 17.70
CA ALA A 422 -20.23 1.95 18.20
C ALA A 422 -20.63 0.70 17.39
N PRO A 423 -21.35 -0.27 17.99
CA PRO A 423 -21.86 -1.43 17.26
C PRO A 423 -22.72 -1.05 16.06
N LEU A 424 -22.64 -1.82 14.97
CA LEU A 424 -23.54 -1.69 13.83
C LEU A 424 -24.79 -2.54 14.09
N ALA A 425 -25.83 -1.92 14.67
CA ALA A 425 -27.10 -2.57 14.93
C ALA A 425 -27.91 -2.79 13.64
N ASP A 426 -28.62 -3.91 13.56
CA ASP A 426 -29.50 -4.28 12.45
C ASP A 426 -28.84 -4.18 11.06
N ALA A 427 -27.55 -4.53 10.99
CA ALA A 427 -26.77 -4.48 9.77
C ALA A 427 -27.38 -5.39 8.69
N THR A 428 -27.43 -4.90 7.46
CA THR A 428 -27.79 -5.70 6.28
C THR A 428 -26.57 -5.90 5.38
N LEU A 429 -26.45 -7.12 4.86
CA LEU A 429 -25.50 -7.50 3.83
C LEU A 429 -26.20 -7.43 2.48
N ASP A 430 -25.76 -6.52 1.63
CA ASP A 430 -26.21 -6.37 0.26
C ASP A 430 -25.06 -6.72 -0.69
N TRP A 431 -25.36 -7.44 -1.77
CA TRP A 431 -24.34 -7.76 -2.77
C TRP A 431 -24.91 -7.77 -4.18
N ALA A 432 -24.04 -7.48 -5.14
CA ALA A 432 -24.32 -7.59 -6.56
C ALA A 432 -23.08 -8.09 -7.32
N LEU A 433 -23.31 -8.94 -8.31
CA LEU A 433 -22.34 -9.28 -9.34
C LEU A 433 -22.62 -8.37 -10.53
N VAL A 434 -21.82 -7.33 -10.70
CA VAL A 434 -22.05 -6.23 -11.64
C VAL A 434 -21.20 -6.44 -12.90
N GLY A 435 -21.83 -6.45 -14.07
CA GLY A 435 -21.13 -6.53 -15.36
C GLY A 435 -20.53 -5.18 -15.78
N GLU A 436 -19.70 -5.19 -16.82
CA GLU A 436 -19.06 -3.96 -17.33
C GLU A 436 -20.07 -2.93 -17.91
N ASP A 437 -21.30 -3.35 -18.21
CA ASP A 437 -22.40 -2.45 -18.58
C ASP A 437 -23.02 -1.71 -17.37
N GLY A 438 -22.49 -1.95 -16.17
CA GLY A 438 -22.94 -1.38 -14.90
C GLY A 438 -24.20 -2.04 -14.34
N ARG A 439 -24.71 -3.11 -14.96
CA ARG A 439 -25.93 -3.80 -14.51
C ARG A 439 -25.59 -4.97 -13.60
N ALA A 440 -26.39 -5.15 -12.56
CA ALA A 440 -26.33 -6.34 -11.73
C ALA A 440 -26.82 -7.57 -12.52
N ALA A 441 -25.92 -8.49 -12.83
CA ALA A 441 -26.25 -9.78 -13.42
C ALA A 441 -26.89 -10.71 -12.39
N ARG A 442 -26.47 -10.59 -11.14
CA ARG A 442 -27.01 -11.27 -9.95
C ARG A 442 -26.91 -10.34 -8.75
N SER A 443 -27.78 -10.51 -7.77
CA SER A 443 -27.75 -9.73 -6.53
C SER A 443 -28.48 -10.46 -5.43
N GLY A 444 -28.17 -10.11 -4.18
CA GLY A 444 -28.90 -10.60 -3.03
C GLY A 444 -28.80 -9.64 -1.85
N LYS A 445 -29.73 -9.80 -0.91
CA LYS A 445 -29.77 -9.08 0.36
C LYS A 445 -30.01 -10.06 1.49
N ARG A 446 -29.35 -9.85 2.62
CA ARG A 446 -29.49 -10.67 3.83
C ARG A 446 -29.43 -9.79 5.08
N ALA A 447 -30.24 -10.12 6.09
CA ALA A 447 -30.08 -9.53 7.42
C ALA A 447 -28.83 -10.11 8.10
N GLY A 448 -27.92 -9.24 8.55
CA GLY A 448 -26.64 -9.58 9.18
C GLY A 448 -26.66 -9.53 10.71
N GLY A 449 -27.62 -8.83 11.32
CA GLY A 449 -27.72 -8.72 12.78
C GLY A 449 -26.85 -7.58 13.33
N THR A 450 -26.35 -7.71 14.57
CA THR A 450 -25.48 -6.68 15.17
C THR A 450 -24.01 -7.07 15.01
N ILE A 451 -23.19 -6.18 14.46
CA ILE A 451 -21.73 -6.34 14.39
C ILE A 451 -21.10 -5.57 15.55
N ALA A 452 -20.34 -6.26 16.40
CA ALA A 452 -19.68 -5.64 17.55
C ALA A 452 -18.54 -4.71 17.11
N PRO A 453 -18.24 -3.63 17.85
CA PRO A 453 -17.06 -2.82 17.60
C PRO A 453 -15.79 -3.61 17.91
N ALA A 454 -14.69 -3.22 17.27
CA ALA A 454 -13.39 -3.89 17.36
C ALA A 454 -13.44 -5.38 17.01
N SER A 455 -14.20 -5.73 15.96
CA SER A 455 -14.44 -7.12 15.54
C SER A 455 -14.11 -7.35 14.07
N GLN A 456 -13.91 -8.62 13.72
CA GLN A 456 -13.59 -9.11 12.37
C GLN A 456 -14.49 -10.32 12.08
N GLU A 457 -15.79 -10.16 12.24
CA GLU A 457 -16.78 -11.25 12.25
C GLU A 457 -17.21 -11.68 10.84
N ILE A 458 -17.57 -12.95 10.68
CA ILE A 458 -18.22 -13.46 9.46
C ILE A 458 -19.72 -13.17 9.55
N LEU A 459 -20.21 -12.30 8.66
CA LEU A 459 -21.60 -11.88 8.61
C LEU A 459 -22.49 -12.88 7.85
N GLY A 460 -21.89 -13.62 6.91
CA GLY A 460 -22.58 -14.62 6.12
C GLY A 460 -21.76 -15.07 4.93
N ALA A 461 -22.40 -15.79 4.01
CA ALA A 461 -21.81 -16.20 2.75
C ALA A 461 -22.71 -15.79 1.58
N ILE A 462 -22.07 -15.49 0.46
CA ILE A 462 -22.69 -15.31 -0.85
C ILE A 462 -22.52 -16.63 -1.59
N GLU A 463 -23.62 -17.13 -2.15
CA GLU A 463 -23.61 -18.22 -3.13
C GLU A 463 -24.36 -17.74 -4.37
N CYS A 464 -23.68 -17.78 -5.51
CA CYS A 464 -24.20 -17.25 -6.76
C CYS A 464 -23.91 -18.24 -7.89
N ASP A 465 -24.95 -18.86 -8.43
CA ASP A 465 -24.83 -19.69 -9.62
C ASP A 465 -24.45 -18.82 -10.82
N LEU A 466 -23.38 -19.22 -11.51
CA LEU A 466 -22.86 -18.56 -12.71
C LEU A 466 -23.46 -19.17 -13.99
N ALA A 467 -24.31 -20.19 -13.88
CA ALA A 467 -25.10 -20.68 -14.99
C ALA A 467 -25.88 -19.53 -15.66
N ASP A 468 -26.02 -19.64 -16.99
CA ASP A 468 -26.70 -18.68 -17.86
C ASP A 468 -26.07 -17.27 -17.94
N LEU A 469 -24.97 -17.02 -17.22
CA LEU A 469 -24.20 -15.80 -17.45
C LEU A 469 -23.44 -15.89 -18.77
N PRO A 470 -23.34 -14.79 -19.54
CA PRO A 470 -22.47 -14.76 -20.71
C PRO A 470 -21.02 -15.07 -20.28
N PRO A 471 -20.35 -16.05 -20.93
CA PRO A 471 -18.95 -16.33 -20.68
C PRO A 471 -18.06 -15.24 -21.31
N ALA A 472 -16.77 -15.29 -20.97
CA ALA A 472 -15.77 -14.32 -21.40
C ALA A 472 -16.13 -12.89 -20.98
N GLN A 473 -16.54 -12.75 -19.72
CA GLN A 473 -16.92 -11.48 -19.10
C GLN A 473 -16.14 -11.24 -17.81
N LYS A 474 -15.84 -9.98 -17.53
CA LYS A 474 -15.44 -9.51 -16.19
C LYS A 474 -16.69 -9.08 -15.44
N TYR A 475 -16.76 -9.44 -14.17
CA TYR A 475 -17.75 -8.93 -13.24
C TYR A 475 -17.07 -8.39 -11.99
N SER A 476 -17.65 -7.38 -11.37
CA SER A 476 -17.25 -6.91 -10.04
C SER A 476 -18.25 -7.41 -9.01
N LEU A 477 -17.79 -8.22 -8.06
CA LEU A 477 -18.56 -8.58 -6.87
C LEU A 477 -18.55 -7.38 -5.92
N VAL A 478 -19.63 -6.61 -5.90
CA VAL A 478 -19.81 -5.47 -5.00
C VAL A 478 -20.52 -5.94 -3.74
N VAL A 479 -19.96 -5.66 -2.57
CA VAL A 479 -20.54 -6.03 -1.27
C VAL A 479 -20.67 -4.78 -0.41
N SER A 480 -21.85 -4.57 0.13
CA SER A 480 -22.18 -3.48 1.03
C SER A 480 -22.70 -4.00 2.37
N VAL A 481 -22.29 -3.35 3.44
CA VAL A 481 -22.87 -3.48 4.78
C VAL A 481 -23.54 -2.17 5.12
N GLU A 482 -24.86 -2.19 5.32
CA GLU A 482 -25.66 -1.02 5.68
C GLU A 482 -26.12 -1.12 7.13
N ALA A 483 -25.89 -0.08 7.93
CA ALA A 483 -26.37 0.00 9.32
C ALA A 483 -26.52 1.46 9.74
N GLY A 484 -27.57 1.81 10.48
CA GLY A 484 -27.74 3.16 11.02
C GLY A 484 -27.82 4.29 9.98
N GLY A 485 -28.14 3.98 8.71
CA GLY A 485 -28.13 4.94 7.60
C GLY A 485 -26.76 5.14 6.95
N GLU A 486 -25.72 4.47 7.43
CA GLU A 486 -24.41 4.41 6.80
C GLU A 486 -24.30 3.17 5.89
N ARG A 487 -23.56 3.31 4.79
CA ARG A 487 -23.24 2.23 3.86
C ARG A 487 -21.73 2.11 3.72
N HIS A 488 -21.20 0.93 4.03
CA HIS A 488 -19.79 0.59 3.85
C HIS A 488 -19.70 -0.41 2.70
N GLU A 489 -18.92 -0.10 1.67
CA GLU A 489 -18.87 -0.89 0.45
C GLU A 489 -17.43 -1.24 0.07
N ASN A 490 -17.24 -2.44 -0.47
CA ASN A 490 -16.02 -2.87 -1.14
C ASN A 490 -16.37 -3.73 -2.37
N ASP A 491 -15.41 -4.00 -3.24
CA ASP A 491 -15.62 -4.82 -4.46
C ASP A 491 -14.45 -5.75 -4.79
N TRP A 492 -14.69 -6.76 -5.63
CA TRP A 492 -13.65 -7.64 -6.14
C TRP A 492 -13.95 -8.03 -7.59
N ASP A 493 -13.00 -7.81 -8.48
CA ASP A 493 -13.11 -8.31 -9.85
C ASP A 493 -12.94 -9.83 -9.91
N VAL A 494 -13.83 -10.45 -10.70
CA VAL A 494 -13.85 -11.86 -11.04
C VAL A 494 -14.11 -12.04 -12.53
N TRP A 495 -13.58 -13.12 -13.11
CA TRP A 495 -13.73 -13.45 -14.51
C TRP A 495 -14.51 -14.74 -14.67
N VAL A 496 -15.46 -14.76 -15.59
CA VAL A 496 -16.30 -15.92 -15.87
C VAL A 496 -16.09 -16.33 -17.33
N PHE A 497 -15.51 -17.51 -17.54
CA PHE A 497 -15.25 -18.09 -18.86
C PHE A 497 -16.18 -19.26 -19.17
N ALA A 498 -16.16 -19.73 -20.42
CA ALA A 498 -16.86 -20.97 -20.77
C ALA A 498 -16.07 -22.17 -20.22
N PRO A 499 -16.73 -23.23 -19.71
CA PRO A 499 -16.08 -24.44 -19.22
C PRO A 499 -15.28 -25.16 -20.31
N SER A 500 -15.72 -25.03 -21.55
CA SER A 500 -15.01 -25.45 -22.75
C SER A 500 -15.18 -24.41 -23.84
N LEU A 501 -14.19 -24.31 -24.74
CA LEU A 501 -14.23 -23.41 -25.88
C LEU A 501 -13.83 -24.19 -27.13
N ALA A 502 -14.72 -24.22 -28.12
CA ALA A 502 -14.40 -24.82 -29.41
C ALA A 502 -13.33 -23.97 -30.11
N MET A 503 -12.10 -24.45 -30.06
CA MET A 503 -11.01 -23.87 -30.83
C MET A 503 -11.22 -24.21 -32.30
N SER A 504 -11.56 -23.21 -33.12
CA SER A 504 -11.59 -23.35 -34.57
C SER A 504 -10.26 -23.94 -35.05
N ALA A 505 -10.32 -24.99 -35.87
CA ALA A 505 -9.14 -25.44 -36.60
C ALA A 505 -8.60 -24.22 -37.36
N ALA A 506 -7.33 -23.89 -37.14
CA ALA A 506 -6.65 -22.81 -37.83
C ALA A 506 -5.74 -23.40 -38.92
N PRO A 507 -6.28 -24.03 -39.98
CA PRO A 507 -5.48 -24.77 -40.95
C PRO A 507 -4.47 -23.88 -41.67
N ASP A 508 -4.77 -22.58 -41.79
CA ASP A 508 -3.93 -21.59 -42.44
C ASP A 508 -2.92 -20.92 -41.48
N VAL A 509 -2.88 -21.33 -40.21
CA VAL A 509 -1.94 -20.82 -39.20
C VAL A 509 -1.07 -21.95 -38.67
N LEU A 510 0.23 -21.88 -38.92
CA LEU A 510 1.19 -22.77 -38.27
C LEU A 510 1.41 -22.34 -36.81
N VAL A 511 0.89 -23.10 -35.86
CA VAL A 511 1.23 -22.93 -34.43
C VAL A 511 2.44 -23.80 -34.10
N SER A 512 3.54 -23.19 -33.67
CA SER A 512 4.78 -23.93 -33.40
C SER A 512 5.60 -23.32 -32.28
N GLY A 513 6.20 -24.19 -31.45
CA GLY A 513 7.30 -23.79 -30.55
C GLY A 513 8.68 -23.85 -31.21
N ASN A 514 8.76 -24.28 -32.47
CA ASN A 514 10.00 -24.34 -33.23
C ASN A 514 10.18 -23.06 -34.05
N MET A 515 11.11 -22.21 -33.60
CA MET A 515 11.50 -20.95 -34.25
C MET A 515 11.75 -21.11 -35.75
N GLU A 516 12.55 -22.10 -36.16
CA GLU A 516 12.92 -22.28 -37.57
C GLU A 516 11.74 -22.72 -38.44
N ALA A 517 10.87 -23.58 -37.92
CA ALA A 517 9.66 -23.99 -38.63
C ALA A 517 8.69 -22.80 -38.82
N ALA A 518 8.48 -22.00 -37.78
CA ALA A 518 7.62 -20.81 -37.83
C ALA A 518 8.16 -19.76 -38.82
N LEU A 519 9.47 -19.47 -38.76
CA LEU A 519 10.12 -18.52 -39.67
C LEU A 519 10.13 -18.99 -41.11
N ALA A 520 10.37 -20.28 -41.36
CA ALA A 520 10.33 -20.84 -42.72
C ALA A 520 8.91 -20.74 -43.32
N HIS A 521 7.88 -21.05 -42.52
CA HIS A 521 6.49 -20.95 -42.96
C HIS A 521 6.09 -19.50 -43.25
N ALA A 522 6.42 -18.56 -42.36
CA ALA A 522 6.14 -17.14 -42.56
C ALA A 522 6.89 -16.57 -43.78
N THR A 523 8.17 -16.89 -43.95
CA THR A 523 8.96 -16.44 -45.11
C THR A 523 8.39 -16.96 -46.43
N GLY A 524 7.77 -18.15 -46.42
CA GLY A 524 7.07 -18.74 -47.56
C GLY A 524 5.68 -18.16 -47.85
N GLY A 525 5.28 -17.07 -47.18
CA GLY A 525 3.98 -16.41 -47.38
C GLY A 525 2.87 -16.87 -46.41
N GLY A 526 3.18 -17.79 -45.49
CA GLY A 526 2.21 -18.32 -44.53
C GLY A 526 1.99 -17.43 -43.31
N ARG A 527 1.04 -17.83 -42.45
CA ARG A 527 0.79 -17.21 -41.13
C ARG A 527 1.29 -18.15 -40.04
N ALA A 528 2.14 -17.66 -39.14
CA ALA A 528 2.68 -18.49 -38.05
C ALA A 528 2.46 -17.85 -36.67
N LEU A 529 2.03 -18.66 -35.71
CA LEU A 529 2.05 -18.34 -34.28
C LEU A 529 3.24 -19.06 -33.66
N LEU A 530 4.28 -18.30 -33.35
CA LEU A 530 5.47 -18.76 -32.67
C LEU A 530 5.29 -18.64 -31.16
N LEU A 531 5.29 -19.77 -30.47
CA LEU A 531 5.25 -19.85 -29.01
C LEU A 531 6.66 -20.10 -28.48
N LEU A 532 7.31 -19.06 -27.99
CA LEU A 532 8.65 -19.18 -27.43
C LEU A 532 8.61 -19.92 -26.11
N ASP A 533 9.58 -20.81 -25.88
CA ASP A 533 9.88 -21.34 -24.56
C ASP A 533 10.44 -20.20 -23.68
N PRO A 534 9.74 -19.79 -22.61
CA PRO A 534 10.17 -18.69 -21.74
C PRO A 534 11.58 -18.90 -21.18
N ALA A 535 11.98 -20.14 -20.92
CA ALA A 535 13.30 -20.47 -20.39
C ALA A 535 14.45 -20.21 -21.39
N ARG A 536 14.11 -20.02 -22.67
CA ARG A 536 15.07 -19.78 -23.76
C ARG A 536 15.03 -18.35 -24.28
N VAL A 537 14.10 -17.52 -23.82
CA VAL A 537 14.05 -16.09 -24.19
C VAL A 537 15.27 -15.39 -23.61
N GLN A 538 16.02 -14.70 -24.46
CA GLN A 538 17.17 -13.90 -24.03
C GLN A 538 16.70 -12.59 -23.42
N THR A 539 16.67 -12.52 -22.09
CA THR A 539 16.25 -11.31 -21.38
C THR A 539 16.96 -11.16 -20.05
N THR A 540 17.12 -9.91 -19.62
CA THR A 540 17.59 -9.53 -18.27
C THR A 540 16.44 -8.98 -17.41
N SER A 541 15.26 -8.78 -17.99
CA SER A 541 14.07 -8.33 -17.27
C SER A 541 13.23 -9.52 -16.83
N GLN A 542 13.13 -9.72 -15.52
CA GLN A 542 12.31 -10.77 -14.91
C GLN A 542 10.93 -10.21 -14.61
N ILE A 543 9.89 -10.90 -15.04
CA ILE A 543 8.51 -10.43 -14.90
C ILE A 543 7.79 -11.16 -13.77
N GLY A 544 6.83 -10.46 -13.19
CA GLY A 544 5.92 -10.96 -12.15
C GLY A 544 4.59 -10.24 -12.29
N PHE A 545 3.59 -10.70 -11.55
CA PHE A 545 2.30 -10.02 -11.51
C PHE A 545 2.39 -8.68 -10.79
N SER A 546 3.13 -8.62 -9.68
CA SER A 546 3.29 -7.37 -8.92
C SER A 546 4.17 -6.37 -9.65
N SER A 547 4.11 -5.11 -9.24
CA SER A 547 5.09 -4.11 -9.65
C SER A 547 6.46 -4.35 -9.00
N VAL A 548 7.47 -3.62 -9.48
CA VAL A 548 8.77 -3.47 -8.82
C VAL A 548 8.57 -3.19 -7.32
N PHE A 549 9.34 -3.89 -6.50
CA PHE A 549 9.37 -3.72 -5.04
C PHE A 549 10.31 -2.57 -4.65
N TRP A 550 9.75 -1.50 -4.10
CA TRP A 550 10.41 -0.33 -3.50
C TRP A 550 11.45 0.40 -4.38
N ASN A 551 12.59 -0.24 -4.67
CA ASN A 551 13.66 0.28 -5.49
C ASN A 551 14.60 -0.84 -5.98
N THR A 552 14.74 -1.01 -7.30
CA THR A 552 15.61 -2.06 -7.88
C THR A 552 17.09 -1.84 -7.59
N ALA A 553 17.57 -0.60 -7.48
CA ALA A 553 18.98 -0.32 -7.21
C ALA A 553 19.38 -0.73 -5.79
N TRP A 554 18.54 -0.44 -4.80
CA TRP A 554 18.80 -0.83 -3.40
C TRP A 554 18.61 -2.32 -3.15
N THR A 555 17.66 -2.95 -3.83
CA THR A 555 17.42 -4.40 -3.72
C THR A 555 18.39 -5.26 -4.52
N ARG A 556 19.41 -4.65 -5.14
CA ARG A 556 20.40 -5.34 -6.00
C ARG A 556 19.76 -6.09 -7.18
N GLY A 557 18.74 -5.48 -7.79
CA GLY A 557 18.02 -6.05 -8.93
C GLY A 557 17.08 -7.18 -8.52
N GLN A 558 16.33 -7.02 -7.43
CA GLN A 558 15.29 -8.00 -7.08
C GLN A 558 14.12 -7.92 -8.08
N ALA A 559 13.70 -9.07 -8.58
CA ALA A 559 12.50 -9.21 -9.40
C ALA A 559 11.19 -8.94 -8.63
N PRO A 560 10.09 -8.58 -9.30
CA PRO A 560 10.01 -8.30 -10.74
C PRO A 560 10.69 -6.98 -11.12
N HIS A 561 11.18 -6.90 -12.35
CA HIS A 561 11.78 -5.70 -12.97
C HIS A 561 10.76 -4.89 -13.76
N THR A 562 9.49 -5.26 -13.69
CA THR A 562 8.39 -4.66 -14.47
C THR A 562 7.30 -4.12 -13.56
N LEU A 563 6.47 -3.23 -14.12
CA LEU A 563 5.45 -2.45 -13.42
C LEU A 563 4.04 -2.84 -13.90
N GLY A 564 3.88 -4.08 -14.37
CA GLY A 564 2.67 -4.59 -15.02
C GLY A 564 2.77 -4.59 -16.54
N ILE A 565 1.63 -4.67 -17.20
CA ILE A 565 1.51 -4.61 -18.66
C ILE A 565 0.75 -3.36 -19.12
N LEU A 566 0.99 -2.97 -20.37
CA LEU A 566 0.15 -2.10 -21.18
C LEU A 566 -0.39 -2.92 -22.36
N CYS A 567 -1.68 -2.78 -22.66
CA CYS A 567 -2.28 -3.30 -23.89
C CYS A 567 -3.45 -2.41 -24.33
N ASP A 568 -3.89 -2.56 -25.59
CA ASP A 568 -5.11 -1.91 -26.09
C ASP A 568 -6.28 -2.89 -26.00
N PRO A 569 -7.24 -2.72 -25.06
CA PRO A 569 -8.37 -3.63 -24.91
C PRO A 569 -9.30 -3.63 -26.13
N ALA A 570 -9.22 -2.65 -27.03
CA ALA A 570 -9.98 -2.62 -28.27
C ALA A 570 -9.34 -3.46 -29.40
N HIS A 571 -8.10 -3.95 -29.22
CA HIS A 571 -7.43 -4.75 -30.22
C HIS A 571 -8.20 -6.07 -30.48
N PRO A 572 -8.36 -6.52 -31.75
CA PRO A 572 -9.18 -7.69 -32.08
C PRO A 572 -8.83 -9.00 -31.36
N ILE A 573 -7.58 -9.16 -30.90
CA ILE A 573 -7.18 -10.34 -30.11
C ILE A 573 -7.94 -10.44 -28.77
N PHE A 574 -8.45 -9.30 -28.27
CA PHE A 574 -9.15 -9.22 -27.00
C PHE A 574 -10.68 -9.18 -27.14
N ALA A 575 -11.23 -9.27 -28.36
CA ALA A 575 -12.67 -9.18 -28.58
C ALA A 575 -13.50 -10.23 -27.78
N GLY A 576 -12.89 -11.35 -27.41
CA GLY A 576 -13.45 -12.35 -26.50
C GLY A 576 -12.61 -12.56 -25.24
N PHE A 577 -11.71 -11.66 -24.89
CA PHE A 577 -10.88 -11.73 -23.70
C PHE A 577 -11.09 -10.45 -22.87
N PRO A 578 -11.97 -10.48 -21.85
CA PRO A 578 -12.28 -9.31 -21.05
C PRO A 578 -11.02 -8.82 -20.33
N THR A 579 -10.56 -7.64 -20.73
CA THR A 579 -9.35 -7.01 -20.22
C THR A 579 -9.46 -5.50 -20.26
N GLU A 580 -8.70 -4.85 -19.39
CA GLU A 580 -8.39 -3.44 -19.42
C GLU A 580 -7.02 -3.20 -20.07
N GLY A 581 -6.65 -1.93 -20.24
CA GLY A 581 -5.32 -1.55 -20.74
C GLY A 581 -4.17 -1.76 -19.76
N HIS A 582 -4.37 -2.50 -18.66
CA HIS A 582 -3.39 -2.72 -17.60
C HIS A 582 -3.50 -4.12 -17.00
N SER A 583 -2.53 -4.49 -16.16
CA SER A 583 -2.61 -5.74 -15.38
C SER A 583 -3.83 -5.72 -14.44
N ASN A 584 -4.60 -6.80 -14.48
CA ASN A 584 -5.63 -7.16 -13.49
C ASN A 584 -5.54 -8.69 -13.25
N TRP A 585 -6.23 -9.24 -12.25
CA TRP A 585 -5.96 -10.57 -11.68
C TRP A 585 -5.97 -11.74 -12.68
N GLN A 586 -6.74 -11.66 -13.78
CA GLN A 586 -6.72 -12.65 -14.85
C GLN A 586 -5.36 -12.79 -15.53
N TRP A 587 -4.58 -11.69 -15.62
CA TRP A 587 -3.27 -11.71 -16.24
C TRP A 587 -2.24 -12.54 -15.45
N TRP A 588 -2.50 -12.85 -14.18
CA TRP A 588 -1.60 -13.67 -13.36
C TRP A 588 -1.26 -15.00 -14.05
N GLU A 589 -2.25 -15.71 -14.60
CA GLU A 589 -2.05 -17.03 -15.26
C GLU A 589 -1.16 -16.95 -16.52
N LEU A 590 -1.14 -15.80 -17.19
CA LEU A 590 -0.39 -15.57 -18.43
C LEU A 590 1.01 -15.02 -18.17
N ILE A 591 1.16 -14.20 -17.13
CA ILE A 591 2.44 -13.63 -16.71
C ILE A 591 3.27 -14.68 -15.96
N HIS A 592 2.62 -15.53 -15.15
CA HIS A 592 3.30 -16.56 -14.38
C HIS A 592 4.01 -17.55 -15.31
N GLY A 593 5.34 -17.60 -15.22
CA GLY A 593 6.19 -18.44 -16.06
C GLY A 593 6.49 -17.89 -17.46
N ALA A 594 5.99 -16.70 -17.82
CA ALA A 594 6.35 -16.04 -19.07
C ALA A 594 7.71 -15.31 -18.97
N ALA A 595 8.27 -14.92 -20.11
CA ALA A 595 9.52 -14.16 -20.18
C ALA A 595 9.35 -12.90 -21.04
N ALA A 596 9.83 -11.76 -20.55
CA ALA A 596 9.80 -10.52 -21.32
C ALA A 596 10.76 -10.59 -22.51
N MET A 597 10.23 -10.56 -23.73
CA MET A 597 11.05 -10.46 -24.94
C MET A 597 11.61 -9.05 -25.04
N GLN A 598 12.93 -8.90 -24.99
CA GLN A 598 13.59 -7.63 -25.22
C GLN A 598 13.66 -7.36 -26.74
N ILE A 599 12.99 -6.31 -27.20
CA ILE A 599 12.76 -6.03 -28.63
C ILE A 599 13.42 -4.73 -29.11
N ASP A 600 14.42 -4.20 -28.40
CA ASP A 600 15.09 -2.93 -28.74
C ASP A 600 15.70 -2.94 -30.15
N HIS A 601 16.12 -4.10 -30.64
CA HIS A 601 16.67 -4.27 -31.99
C HIS A 601 15.62 -4.39 -33.11
N LEU A 602 14.33 -4.47 -32.76
CA LEU A 602 13.22 -4.46 -33.72
C LEU A 602 12.82 -3.00 -34.06
N PRO A 603 12.12 -2.76 -35.19
CA PRO A 603 11.74 -1.41 -35.60
C PRO A 603 11.09 -0.60 -34.45
N PRO A 604 11.51 0.65 -34.20
CA PRO A 604 10.97 1.49 -33.13
C PRO A 604 9.44 1.61 -33.12
N ALA A 605 8.83 1.68 -34.31
CA ALA A 605 7.38 1.78 -34.47
C ALA A 605 6.61 0.50 -34.11
N LEU A 606 7.27 -0.66 -34.02
CA LEU A 606 6.63 -1.91 -33.62
C LEU A 606 6.30 -1.85 -32.13
N ARG A 607 5.01 -1.73 -31.80
CA ARG A 607 4.50 -1.84 -30.44
C ARG A 607 4.01 -3.25 -30.16
N PRO A 608 4.39 -3.87 -29.04
CA PRO A 608 3.79 -5.13 -28.62
C PRO A 608 2.29 -4.96 -28.37
N LEU A 609 1.51 -6.01 -28.66
CA LEU A 609 0.09 -6.09 -28.34
C LEU A 609 -0.13 -6.30 -26.83
N VAL A 610 0.82 -6.95 -26.17
CA VAL A 610 0.93 -7.06 -24.71
C VAL A 610 2.36 -6.66 -24.33
N GLN A 611 2.51 -5.48 -23.72
CA GLN A 611 3.79 -4.85 -23.44
C GLN A 611 4.04 -4.78 -21.93
N PRO A 612 4.98 -5.57 -21.37
CA PRO A 612 5.46 -5.30 -20.03
C PRO A 612 6.06 -3.91 -19.93
N ILE A 613 5.75 -3.21 -18.84
CA ILE A 613 6.30 -1.89 -18.53
C ILE A 613 7.59 -2.13 -17.76
N ASP A 614 8.73 -1.89 -18.38
CA ASP A 614 10.03 -2.07 -17.72
C ASP A 614 10.28 -1.00 -16.65
N THR A 615 11.21 -1.28 -15.74
CA THR A 615 11.69 -0.29 -14.77
C THR A 615 12.25 0.95 -15.47
N TRP A 616 11.96 2.13 -14.93
CA TRP A 616 12.43 3.42 -15.46
C TRP A 616 13.95 3.60 -15.42
N PHE A 617 14.68 2.75 -14.69
CA PHE A 617 16.15 2.77 -14.70
C PHE A 617 16.77 2.26 -16.01
N GLU A 618 16.07 1.40 -16.75
CA GLU A 618 16.55 0.84 -18.02
C GLU A 618 15.64 1.20 -19.20
N ALA A 619 14.32 1.29 -18.97
CA ALA A 619 13.31 1.61 -19.98
C ALA A 619 13.40 0.75 -21.25
N ARG A 620 13.73 -0.55 -21.11
CA ARG A 620 13.84 -1.49 -22.24
C ARG A 620 12.49 -1.63 -22.93
N ARG A 621 12.48 -1.79 -24.26
CA ARG A 621 11.28 -2.19 -24.98
C ARG A 621 11.03 -3.69 -24.79
N LEU A 622 9.97 -4.02 -24.06
CA LEU A 622 9.61 -5.40 -23.72
C LEU A 622 8.30 -5.82 -24.39
N GLY A 623 8.16 -7.10 -24.77
CA GLY A 623 6.92 -7.65 -25.28
C GLY A 623 6.62 -9.06 -24.74
N LEU A 624 5.35 -9.38 -24.52
CA LEU A 624 4.85 -10.74 -24.30
C LEU A 624 4.10 -11.29 -25.51
N LEU A 625 3.57 -10.40 -26.34
CA LEU A 625 2.89 -10.73 -27.58
C LEU A 625 3.11 -9.57 -28.57
N PHE A 626 3.58 -9.87 -29.77
CA PHE A 626 3.65 -8.88 -30.86
C PHE A 626 3.46 -9.56 -32.23
N GLU A 627 3.13 -8.75 -33.22
CA GLU A 627 2.98 -9.18 -34.61
C GLU A 627 3.96 -8.48 -35.54
N ALA A 628 4.38 -9.16 -36.61
CA ALA A 628 5.24 -8.61 -37.64
C ALA A 628 5.08 -9.33 -38.98
N LYS A 629 5.47 -8.66 -40.07
CA LYS A 629 5.70 -9.27 -41.39
C LYS A 629 7.10 -9.85 -41.45
N VAL A 630 7.22 -11.06 -41.98
CA VAL A 630 8.51 -11.75 -42.20
C VAL A 630 8.48 -12.36 -43.60
N GLY A 631 9.33 -11.86 -44.50
CA GLY A 631 9.23 -12.19 -45.92
C GLY A 631 7.89 -11.75 -46.48
N ASP A 632 7.21 -12.64 -47.20
CA ASP A 632 5.88 -12.39 -47.78
C ASP A 632 4.72 -12.77 -46.85
N GLY A 633 5.01 -13.34 -45.68
CA GLY A 633 4.00 -13.79 -44.72
C GLY A 633 3.96 -12.98 -43.43
N ALA A 634 3.27 -13.55 -42.44
CA ALA A 634 2.97 -12.90 -41.17
C ALA A 634 3.30 -13.79 -39.97
N LEU A 635 3.82 -13.17 -38.92
CA LEU A 635 4.27 -13.83 -37.70
C LEU A 635 3.63 -13.16 -36.48
N MET A 636 3.02 -13.96 -35.62
CA MET A 636 2.67 -13.60 -34.24
C MET A 636 3.66 -14.31 -33.32
N VAL A 637 4.30 -13.58 -32.41
CA VAL A 637 5.27 -14.15 -31.46
C VAL A 637 4.75 -13.94 -30.04
N ALA A 638 4.67 -15.02 -29.28
CA ALA A 638 4.27 -14.98 -27.88
C ALA A 638 5.33 -15.67 -27.00
N SER A 639 5.59 -15.10 -25.82
CA SER A 639 6.37 -15.74 -24.75
C SER A 639 5.50 -16.13 -23.55
N MET A 640 4.20 -15.90 -23.63
CA MET A 640 3.23 -16.46 -22.68
C MET A 640 2.91 -17.89 -23.09
N ASP A 641 2.76 -18.78 -22.12
CA ASP A 641 2.32 -20.13 -22.41
C ASP A 641 0.83 -20.14 -22.76
N LEU A 642 0.56 -20.26 -24.05
CA LEU A 642 -0.76 -20.38 -24.65
C LEU A 642 -1.02 -21.79 -25.18
N ALA A 643 -0.30 -22.83 -24.77
CA ALA A 643 -0.44 -24.17 -25.34
C ALA A 643 -0.66 -25.28 -24.31
N SER A 644 -0.11 -25.14 -23.10
CA SER A 644 -0.16 -26.20 -22.10
C SER A 644 -1.44 -26.15 -21.29
N ASP A 645 -2.01 -27.34 -21.02
CA ASP A 645 -3.11 -27.57 -20.08
C ASP A 645 -4.34 -26.66 -20.25
N LEU A 646 -4.71 -26.40 -21.50
CA LEU A 646 -5.80 -25.47 -21.85
C LEU A 646 -7.18 -25.91 -21.34
N ASP A 647 -7.34 -27.17 -20.93
CA ASP A 647 -8.59 -27.64 -20.32
C ASP A 647 -8.79 -27.04 -18.92
N GLN A 648 -7.71 -26.82 -18.18
CA GLN A 648 -7.72 -26.23 -16.83
C GLN A 648 -7.42 -24.72 -16.85
N ARG A 649 -6.62 -24.25 -17.80
CA ARG A 649 -6.15 -22.85 -17.91
C ARG A 649 -7.13 -22.00 -18.71
N LEU A 650 -8.17 -21.52 -18.03
CA LEU A 650 -9.28 -20.79 -18.63
C LEU A 650 -8.83 -19.50 -19.32
N VAL A 651 -7.90 -18.76 -18.70
CA VAL A 651 -7.40 -17.46 -19.22
C VAL A 651 -6.56 -17.70 -20.48
N ALA A 652 -5.61 -18.62 -20.43
CA ALA A 652 -4.76 -18.98 -21.56
C ALA A 652 -5.56 -19.53 -22.73
N ARG A 653 -6.56 -20.38 -22.47
CA ARG A 653 -7.48 -20.90 -23.50
C ARG A 653 -8.23 -19.77 -24.17
N GLN A 654 -8.77 -18.83 -23.41
CA GLN A 654 -9.54 -17.72 -23.95
C GLN A 654 -8.67 -16.78 -24.79
N LEU A 655 -7.47 -16.40 -24.30
CA LEU A 655 -6.56 -15.54 -25.06
C LEU A 655 -6.06 -16.24 -26.33
N ARG A 656 -5.72 -17.54 -26.26
CA ARG A 656 -5.30 -18.32 -27.44
C ARG A 656 -6.39 -18.31 -28.53
N ALA A 657 -7.66 -18.46 -28.15
CA ALA A 657 -8.76 -18.41 -29.10
C ALA A 657 -8.88 -17.03 -29.76
N GLY A 658 -8.72 -15.94 -28.99
CA GLY A 658 -8.68 -14.57 -29.53
C GLY A 658 -7.53 -14.36 -30.51
N VAL A 659 -6.32 -14.79 -30.16
CA VAL A 659 -5.13 -14.71 -31.04
C VAL A 659 -5.36 -15.48 -32.34
N LEU A 660 -5.78 -16.74 -32.27
CA LEU A 660 -6.01 -17.56 -33.47
C LEU A 660 -7.18 -17.05 -34.31
N GLY A 661 -8.25 -16.55 -33.68
CA GLY A 661 -9.39 -15.96 -34.36
C GLY A 661 -8.97 -14.72 -35.16
N TYR A 662 -8.21 -13.82 -34.54
CA TYR A 662 -7.64 -12.66 -35.22
C TYR A 662 -6.71 -13.07 -36.36
N MET A 663 -5.78 -14.00 -36.13
CA MET A 663 -4.84 -14.47 -37.15
C MET A 663 -5.49 -15.16 -38.35
N GLN A 664 -6.70 -15.69 -38.20
CA GLN A 664 -7.48 -16.27 -39.32
C GLN A 664 -8.32 -15.22 -40.05
N SER A 665 -8.55 -14.05 -39.46
CA SER A 665 -9.34 -12.99 -40.06
C SER A 665 -8.58 -12.24 -41.17
N ASP A 666 -9.32 -11.47 -41.96
CA ASP A 666 -8.74 -10.51 -42.90
C ASP A 666 -8.09 -9.31 -42.21
N GLY A 667 -8.37 -9.11 -40.91
CA GLY A 667 -7.81 -8.05 -40.09
C GLY A 667 -6.36 -8.29 -39.67
N PHE A 668 -5.86 -9.53 -39.74
CA PHE A 668 -4.46 -9.81 -39.43
C PHE A 668 -3.53 -9.34 -40.54
N GLN A 669 -3.10 -8.08 -40.43
CA GLN A 669 -2.25 -7.41 -41.40
C GLN A 669 -1.11 -6.67 -40.69
N PRO A 670 -0.10 -7.38 -40.17
CA PRO A 670 0.96 -6.74 -39.39
C PRO A 670 1.62 -5.60 -40.16
N ALA A 671 1.77 -4.44 -39.51
CA ALA A 671 2.24 -3.23 -40.18
C ALA A 671 3.76 -3.22 -40.41
N HIS A 672 4.52 -3.85 -39.52
CA HIS A 672 5.98 -3.70 -39.45
C HIS A 672 6.70 -4.94 -39.97
N VAL A 673 7.73 -4.72 -40.77
CA VAL A 673 8.57 -5.79 -41.34
C VAL A 673 9.77 -6.05 -40.44
N VAL A 674 10.06 -7.32 -40.14
CA VAL A 674 11.25 -7.76 -39.41
C VAL A 674 11.95 -8.89 -40.16
N THR A 675 13.26 -9.01 -40.00
CA THR A 675 14.02 -10.12 -40.60
C THR A 675 13.96 -11.37 -39.72
N ALA A 676 14.06 -12.55 -40.32
CA ALA A 676 14.14 -13.82 -39.58
C ALA A 676 15.29 -13.79 -38.55
N ASP A 677 16.44 -13.21 -38.91
CA ASP A 677 17.58 -13.06 -38.00
C ASP A 677 17.29 -12.13 -36.82
N ALA A 678 16.47 -11.09 -37.01
CA ALA A 678 16.06 -10.23 -35.92
C ALA A 678 15.13 -10.98 -34.93
N VAL A 679 14.26 -11.86 -35.42
CA VAL A 679 13.42 -12.71 -34.55
C VAL A 679 14.26 -13.75 -33.81
N ARG A 680 15.27 -14.35 -34.45
CA ARG A 680 16.19 -15.30 -33.79
C ARG A 680 16.91 -14.71 -32.58
N LYS A 681 17.21 -13.40 -32.59
CA LYS A 681 17.85 -12.70 -31.46
C LYS A 681 16.99 -12.64 -30.19
N LEU A 682 15.70 -13.01 -30.26
CA LEU A 682 14.84 -13.11 -29.08
C LEU A 682 15.19 -14.32 -28.20
N MET A 683 15.90 -15.31 -28.74
CA MET A 683 16.30 -16.50 -28.01
C MET A 683 17.81 -16.49 -27.73
N GLY A 684 18.18 -17.02 -26.56
CA GLY A 684 19.58 -17.31 -26.24
C GLY A 684 20.16 -18.34 -27.19
N LYS A 685 21.49 -18.32 -27.36
CA LYS A 685 22.22 -19.31 -28.17
C LYS A 685 22.05 -20.73 -27.67
#